data_AF-A0A210P844-F1
#
_entry.id   AF-A0A210P844-F1
#
_cell.length_a   1.000
_cell.length_b   1.000
_cell.length_c   1.000
_cell.angle_alpha   90.00
_cell.angle_beta   90.00
_cell.angle_gamma   90.00
#
_symmetry.space_group_name_H-M   'P 1'
#
loop_
_entity.id
_entity.type
_entity.pdbx_description
1 polymer ?
#
loop_
_entity_poly.entity_id
_entity_poly.type
_entity_poly.pdbx_seq_one_letter_code
_entity_poly.pdbx_strand_id
1 'polypeptide(L)'
;MKKYRMVALAGVLLSTTILGANASIIEAATKSKEIRVKNELKRAPAIQAQATSTSVDSTTGTGMVSKQKFSDLKNDQILKISPIFQEDVDNSREGYAALLQDRLGIVDNKGNSLAMTIEQRDKQTNFATKVSYADGKETKTINLEYNYFKPELSTERSEPMNYKGDSLPSNFMDAITSGKNLNNASTNVPKLSHNRTDLNGHKDDVETEITHMSSNIDTKGGEIEFTPTDVTYGVKGDSLIRHVKIFQEPDWNQLADRTLQLNDKEGLSKPVTITDSNGNRYSVTMNSDAVNIAEPGQYKVTYKATGIDDSGTPVIDEGSHVVGNNIVYTKRDQAITVSGDKTQVNYNLIIKDKKTGNIIDTQSGQAADGSTVTIDTSKLPSGYTLSDAQKTFKVDGKNPSKTIEISKSVNYNVKYLDKDTNQQVGKNVTGVGNEGSSIVLQAPSGYDFADTSDMILTLDSQTPQKTIYLVKKAVSSIPVERLNYTIQYKDFSTNEVIDKSTSQGNLGDYISAEAPSGYTLADLSSYGFLLNKNNMIFTSYVTKANTSYSISYIDEATNKEVGTQTGKGADGENLDLKVPTGYALVNADDAIYQINSSNRNVKISVKKVADSDDLGLVSTYPDGGSVQVYDNNGKAVNIELGQASNWVTDQLKTINGIEYYRVATDKYIRADKAYKYVPFSNVAMTSKETPVYDSKGKVNTEKVLAKNTPWYTDRIAKINGIKMYRVATNMWVKASEVHLKY
;
A
#
# COMPACT_ATOMS: atom_id res chain seq x y z
N MET A 1 -31.98 -9.36 -48.80
CA MET A 1 -30.91 -9.15 -47.80
C MET A 1 -30.84 -7.68 -47.43
N LYS A 2 -31.30 -7.31 -46.22
CA LYS A 2 -31.12 -5.93 -45.70
C LYS A 2 -29.65 -5.76 -45.34
N LYS A 3 -28.95 -4.83 -46.02
CA LYS A 3 -27.55 -4.49 -45.68
C LYS A 3 -27.57 -3.72 -44.36
N TYR A 4 -27.04 -4.34 -43.30
CA TYR A 4 -26.82 -3.66 -42.02
C TYR A 4 -25.64 -2.69 -42.19
N ARG A 5 -25.87 -1.40 -41.95
CA ARG A 5 -24.82 -0.39 -41.87
C ARG A 5 -24.28 -0.37 -40.44
N MET A 6 -22.96 -0.33 -40.29
CA MET A 6 -22.30 -0.28 -38.97
C MET A 6 -22.28 1.18 -38.51
N VAL A 7 -23.03 1.49 -37.45
CA VAL A 7 -22.98 2.80 -36.80
C VAL A 7 -21.83 2.75 -35.80
N ALA A 8 -20.76 3.50 -36.05
CA ALA A 8 -19.66 3.61 -35.11
C ALA A 8 -20.07 4.55 -33.97
N LEU A 9 -20.36 4.00 -32.79
CA LEU A 9 -20.53 4.77 -31.56
C LEU A 9 -19.16 4.86 -30.88
N ALA A 10 -18.33 5.80 -31.33
CA ALA A 10 -17.04 6.09 -30.71
C ALA A 10 -17.12 7.44 -29.97
N GLY A 11 -16.74 7.43 -28.69
CA GLY A 11 -16.42 8.62 -27.90
C GLY A 11 -17.59 9.55 -27.58
N VAL A 12 -18.44 9.17 -26.62
CA VAL A 12 -19.12 10.21 -25.84
C VAL A 12 -18.02 10.87 -25.00
N LEU A 13 -17.54 12.05 -25.42
CA LEU A 13 -16.95 13.00 -24.48
C LEU A 13 -18.07 13.36 -23.50
N LEU A 14 -18.19 12.57 -22.43
CA LEU A 14 -19.05 12.89 -21.29
C LEU A 14 -18.45 14.12 -20.64
N SER A 15 -18.86 15.31 -21.09
CA SER A 15 -18.92 16.45 -20.18
C SER A 15 -19.96 16.07 -19.13
N THR A 16 -19.52 15.66 -17.96
CA THR A 16 -20.41 15.48 -16.80
C THR A 16 -20.96 16.84 -16.42
N THR A 17 -22.10 17.21 -17.00
CA THR A 17 -22.95 18.28 -16.48
C THR A 17 -24.17 17.61 -15.88
N ILE A 18 -24.15 17.51 -14.55
CA ILE A 18 -25.35 17.32 -13.74
C ILE A 18 -26.21 18.56 -13.99
N LEU A 19 -27.24 18.45 -14.83
CA LEU A 19 -28.31 19.42 -14.87
C LEU A 19 -29.31 19.04 -13.78
N GLY A 20 -29.50 19.96 -12.83
CA GLY A 20 -30.30 19.73 -11.63
C GLY A 20 -31.77 19.45 -11.90
N ALA A 21 -32.28 18.48 -11.16
CA ALA A 21 -33.66 18.47 -10.66
C ALA A 21 -33.59 18.11 -9.17
N ASN A 22 -33.98 19.05 -8.31
CA ASN A 22 -34.31 18.74 -6.92
C ASN A 22 -35.59 17.90 -6.91
N ALA A 23 -35.53 16.68 -6.37
CA ALA A 23 -36.69 15.99 -5.82
C ALA A 23 -36.25 14.91 -4.80
N SER A 24 -36.53 15.22 -3.55
CA SER A 24 -36.96 14.36 -2.44
C SER A 24 -36.41 12.93 -2.27
N ILE A 25 -35.87 12.75 -1.07
CA ILE A 25 -35.73 11.52 -0.27
C ILE A 25 -36.86 10.52 -0.57
N ILE A 26 -36.48 9.31 -0.99
CA ILE A 26 -37.28 8.08 -0.81
C ILE A 26 -36.32 6.98 -0.34
N GLU A 27 -36.47 6.60 0.93
CA GLU A 27 -36.10 5.27 1.43
C GLU A 27 -36.92 4.20 0.70
N ALA A 28 -36.26 3.15 0.22
CA ALA A 28 -36.86 1.82 0.01
C ALA A 28 -35.71 0.82 -0.10
N ALA A 29 -35.47 -0.05 0.89
CA ALA A 29 -36.29 -1.19 1.31
C ALA A 29 -35.50 -2.47 0.97
N THR A 30 -34.97 -3.08 2.04
CA THR A 30 -34.44 -4.43 2.09
C THR A 30 -35.34 -5.44 1.38
N LYS A 31 -34.76 -6.21 0.45
CA LYS A 31 -34.98 -7.67 0.27
C LYS A 31 -34.24 -8.20 -0.97
N SER A 32 -33.06 -8.77 -0.76
CA SER A 32 -32.58 -9.87 -1.59
C SER A 32 -31.84 -10.88 -0.70
N LYS A 33 -32.31 -12.12 -0.77
CA LYS A 33 -31.97 -13.26 0.09
C LYS A 33 -30.46 -13.47 0.23
N GLU A 34 -30.00 -13.59 1.47
CA GLU A 34 -28.73 -14.22 1.83
C GLU A 34 -28.66 -15.63 1.21
N ILE A 35 -27.56 -15.93 0.51
CA ILE A 35 -27.11 -17.30 0.31
C ILE A 35 -26.36 -17.69 1.59
N ARG A 36 -27.00 -18.51 2.42
CA ARG A 36 -26.37 -19.12 3.60
C ARG A 36 -25.41 -20.22 3.15
N VAL A 37 -24.11 -19.95 3.20
CA VAL A 37 -23.12 -21.03 3.27
C VAL A 37 -23.15 -21.55 4.71
N LYS A 38 -23.50 -22.82 4.89
CA LYS A 38 -23.52 -23.47 6.20
C LYS A 38 -22.09 -23.55 6.75
N ASN A 39 -21.77 -22.69 7.71
CA ASN A 39 -20.68 -22.90 8.66
C ASN A 39 -21.05 -24.06 9.59
N GLU A 40 -20.63 -25.27 9.27
CA GLU A 40 -20.56 -26.37 10.24
C GLU A 40 -19.13 -26.51 10.75
N LEU A 41 -18.69 -25.53 11.56
CA LEU A 41 -17.67 -25.75 12.59
C LEU A 41 -18.36 -25.47 13.92
N LYS A 42 -18.80 -26.56 14.55
CA LYS A 42 -19.39 -26.53 15.89
C LYS A 42 -18.40 -25.90 16.86
N ARG A 43 -18.82 -24.81 17.49
CA ARG A 43 -18.18 -24.25 18.69
C ARG A 43 -18.20 -25.30 19.79
N ALA A 44 -17.02 -25.71 20.24
CA ALA A 44 -16.81 -26.19 21.60
C ALA A 44 -16.47 -24.99 22.50
N PRO A 45 -16.85 -25.01 23.79
CA PRO A 45 -16.85 -23.83 24.65
C PRO A 45 -15.44 -23.37 25.03
N ALA A 46 -15.32 -22.07 25.28
CA ALA A 46 -14.13 -21.43 25.81
C ALA A 46 -13.67 -22.11 27.11
N ILE A 47 -12.44 -22.64 27.10
CA ILE A 47 -11.69 -22.95 28.32
C ILE A 47 -10.63 -21.86 28.45
N GLN A 48 -10.65 -21.20 29.60
CA GLN A 48 -9.65 -20.24 30.03
C GLN A 48 -8.25 -20.86 29.92
N ALA A 49 -7.34 -20.15 29.27
CA ALA A 49 -5.93 -20.51 29.20
C ALA A 49 -5.31 -20.42 30.60
N GLN A 50 -5.34 -21.53 31.32
CA GLN A 50 -4.45 -21.80 32.43
C GLN A 50 -3.18 -22.37 31.81
N ALA A 51 -2.08 -21.65 31.93
CA ALA A 51 -0.74 -22.11 31.60
C ALA A 51 -0.49 -23.43 32.36
N THR A 52 -0.60 -24.53 31.63
CA THR A 52 -0.13 -25.84 32.06
C THR A 52 0.83 -26.28 30.99
N SER A 53 2.11 -26.16 31.33
CA SER A 53 3.22 -26.85 30.69
C SER A 53 2.85 -28.32 30.57
N THR A 54 2.35 -28.72 29.40
CA THR A 54 2.24 -30.12 29.04
C THR A 54 3.61 -30.52 28.55
N SER A 55 4.35 -31.18 29.44
CA SER A 55 5.46 -32.05 29.10
C SER A 55 5.04 -32.91 27.90
N VAL A 56 5.66 -32.66 26.74
CA VAL A 56 5.61 -33.61 25.65
C VAL A 56 6.41 -34.82 26.12
N ASP A 57 5.68 -35.92 26.28
CA ASP A 57 6.16 -37.25 26.58
C ASP A 57 7.30 -37.62 25.61
N SER A 58 8.48 -37.83 26.19
CA SER A 58 9.77 -38.03 25.53
C SER A 58 10.01 -39.48 25.11
N THR A 59 8.98 -40.21 24.66
CA THR A 59 9.10 -41.67 24.48
C THR A 59 8.94 -42.21 23.06
N THR A 60 8.83 -41.38 22.02
CA THR A 60 8.99 -41.87 20.63
C THR A 60 9.71 -40.88 19.73
N GLY A 61 11.04 -40.85 19.86
CA GLY A 61 11.92 -40.29 18.83
C GLY A 61 11.88 -41.16 17.57
N THR A 62 10.92 -40.92 16.69
CA THR A 62 10.95 -41.39 15.29
C THR A 62 10.87 -40.20 14.35
N GLY A 63 11.72 -39.20 14.56
CA GLY A 63 12.17 -38.32 13.48
C GLY A 63 13.30 -39.03 12.76
N MET A 64 13.15 -39.36 11.47
CA MET A 64 14.21 -39.99 10.68
C MET A 64 15.42 -39.05 10.61
N VAL A 65 16.45 -39.30 11.44
CA VAL A 65 17.77 -38.68 11.30
C VAL A 65 18.34 -39.10 9.94
N SER A 66 18.77 -38.14 9.12
CA SER A 66 19.41 -38.45 7.85
C SER A 66 20.73 -39.19 8.11
N LYS A 67 20.75 -40.51 7.89
CA LYS A 67 21.93 -41.36 8.10
C LYS A 67 23.08 -40.93 7.18
N GLN A 68 24.26 -40.69 7.74
CA GLN A 68 25.46 -40.33 6.99
C GLN A 68 26.39 -41.54 6.85
N LYS A 69 26.89 -41.80 5.65
CA LYS A 69 27.81 -42.92 5.42
C LYS A 69 29.21 -42.60 5.92
N PHE A 70 29.88 -43.59 6.49
CA PHE A 70 31.27 -43.52 6.90
C PHE A 70 32.22 -43.16 5.76
N SER A 71 31.92 -43.62 4.53
CA SER A 71 32.66 -43.26 3.32
C SER A 71 32.72 -41.75 3.08
N ASP A 72 31.66 -41.03 3.47
CA ASP A 72 31.47 -39.62 3.17
C ASP A 72 32.06 -38.72 4.27
N LEU A 73 32.44 -39.30 5.42
CA LEU A 73 33.12 -38.60 6.49
C LEU A 73 34.55 -38.25 6.09
N LYS A 74 34.97 -37.03 6.44
CA LYS A 74 36.38 -36.64 6.42
C LYS A 74 36.98 -36.83 7.82
N ASN A 75 38.23 -37.28 7.89
CA ASN A 75 38.92 -37.36 9.18
C ASN A 75 39.07 -35.95 9.79
N ASP A 76 38.85 -35.85 11.10
CA ASP A 76 38.78 -34.59 11.86
C ASP A 76 37.74 -33.58 11.35
N GLN A 77 36.69 -34.04 10.64
CA GLN A 77 35.57 -33.20 10.24
C GLN A 77 34.91 -32.55 11.47
N ILE A 78 34.59 -31.26 11.37
CA ILE A 78 33.80 -30.56 12.38
C ILE A 78 32.33 -30.74 12.06
N LEU A 79 31.56 -31.25 13.03
CA LEU A 79 30.11 -31.31 12.97
C LEU A 79 29.50 -30.40 14.03
N LYS A 80 28.58 -29.55 13.60
CA LYS A 80 27.79 -28.72 14.50
C LYS A 80 26.54 -29.47 14.93
N ILE A 81 26.33 -29.64 16.23
CA ILE A 81 25.21 -30.39 16.78
C ILE A 81 24.51 -29.61 17.90
N SER A 82 23.23 -29.87 18.13
CA SER A 82 22.53 -29.33 19.30
C SER A 82 23.04 -30.00 20.58
N PRO A 83 23.19 -29.26 21.69
CA PRO A 83 23.50 -29.83 23.00
C PRO A 83 22.59 -30.99 23.39
N ILE A 84 23.11 -31.91 24.19
CA ILE A 84 22.35 -32.97 24.85
C ILE A 84 22.48 -32.72 26.34
N PHE A 85 21.42 -32.19 26.94
CA PHE A 85 21.40 -31.86 28.36
C PHE A 85 21.02 -33.07 29.21
N GLN A 86 21.20 -32.97 30.53
CA GLN A 86 20.80 -34.01 31.48
C GLN A 86 19.34 -34.42 31.28
N GLU A 87 18.47 -33.45 31.06
CA GLU A 87 17.03 -33.66 30.90
C GLU A 87 16.64 -34.36 29.59
N ASP A 88 17.53 -34.41 28.61
CA ASP A 88 17.32 -35.16 27.36
C ASP A 88 17.57 -36.67 27.53
N VAL A 89 18.15 -37.07 28.67
CA VAL A 89 18.58 -38.44 28.95
C VAL A 89 18.16 -38.85 30.36
N ASP A 90 18.30 -40.12 30.70
CA ASP A 90 18.02 -40.67 32.03
C ASP A 90 19.08 -40.29 33.08
N ASN A 91 19.71 -39.10 32.94
CA ASN A 91 20.86 -38.63 33.71
C ASN A 91 22.07 -39.58 33.72
N SER A 92 22.16 -40.52 32.76
CA SER A 92 23.25 -41.49 32.68
C SER A 92 24.24 -41.17 31.55
N ARG A 93 25.51 -41.54 31.77
CA ARG A 93 26.57 -41.41 30.73
C ARG A 93 26.33 -42.33 29.54
N GLU A 94 25.66 -43.46 29.77
CA GLU A 94 25.29 -44.44 28.75
C GLU A 94 24.15 -43.92 27.88
N GLY A 95 23.11 -43.34 28.49
CA GLY A 95 22.01 -42.67 27.80
C GLY A 95 22.49 -41.50 26.93
N TYR A 96 23.42 -40.69 27.43
CA TYR A 96 24.07 -39.65 26.63
C TYR A 96 24.79 -40.19 25.40
N ALA A 97 25.61 -41.24 25.56
CA ALA A 97 26.36 -41.81 24.45
C ALA A 97 25.43 -42.44 23.40
N ALA A 98 24.36 -43.10 23.84
CA ALA A 98 23.35 -43.67 22.95
C ALA A 98 22.62 -42.60 22.14
N LEU A 99 22.16 -41.53 22.78
CA LEU A 99 21.47 -40.42 22.11
C LEU A 99 22.40 -39.64 21.16
N LEU A 100 23.65 -39.44 21.55
CA LEU A 100 24.65 -38.81 20.68
C LEU A 100 24.94 -39.66 19.43
N GLN A 101 25.07 -40.98 19.58
CA GLN A 101 25.26 -41.88 18.46
C GLN A 101 24.06 -41.84 17.49
N ASP A 102 22.84 -41.86 18.03
CA ASP A 102 21.62 -41.77 17.24
C ASP A 102 21.53 -40.44 16.47
N ARG A 103 21.82 -39.32 17.12
CA ARG A 103 21.87 -37.98 16.47
C ARG A 103 22.92 -37.89 15.36
N LEU A 104 24.07 -38.52 15.52
CA LEU A 104 25.12 -38.52 14.50
C LEU A 104 24.79 -39.48 13.35
N GLY A 105 24.08 -40.58 13.62
CA GLY A 105 23.49 -41.44 12.59
C GLY A 105 24.50 -42.02 11.59
N ILE A 106 25.72 -42.31 12.03
CA ILE A 106 26.80 -42.79 11.15
C ILE A 106 26.60 -44.28 10.83
N VAL A 107 26.62 -44.62 9.54
CA VAL A 107 26.44 -45.98 9.05
C VAL A 107 27.56 -46.44 8.13
N ASP A 108 27.75 -47.76 8.05
CA ASP A 108 28.63 -48.38 7.07
C ASP A 108 28.04 -48.25 5.64
N ASN A 109 28.78 -48.73 4.65
CA ASN A 109 28.33 -48.73 3.24
C ASN A 109 27.07 -49.58 2.97
N LYS A 110 26.69 -50.45 3.90
CA LYS A 110 25.51 -51.32 3.84
C LYS A 110 24.32 -50.74 4.62
N GLY A 111 24.49 -49.59 5.28
CA GLY A 111 23.45 -48.93 6.07
C GLY A 111 23.32 -49.42 7.51
N ASN A 112 24.27 -50.25 8.00
CA ASN A 112 24.32 -50.67 9.40
C ASN A 112 24.93 -49.57 10.27
N SER A 113 24.39 -49.36 11.47
CA SER A 113 24.94 -48.40 12.43
C SER A 113 26.36 -48.77 12.83
N LEU A 114 27.27 -47.81 12.77
CA LEU A 114 28.64 -47.98 13.27
C LEU A 114 28.71 -47.54 14.74
N ALA A 115 29.47 -48.29 15.54
CA ALA A 115 29.66 -47.97 16.95
C ALA A 115 30.53 -46.71 17.10
N MET A 116 30.05 -45.77 17.91
CA MET A 116 30.75 -44.55 18.27
C MET A 116 31.66 -44.78 19.49
N THR A 117 32.88 -44.24 19.44
CA THR A 117 33.74 -44.10 20.62
C THR A 117 33.90 -42.61 20.96
N ILE A 118 33.73 -42.24 22.24
CA ILE A 118 33.97 -40.86 22.70
C ILE A 118 35.44 -40.74 23.11
N GLU A 119 36.20 -39.94 22.36
CA GLU A 119 37.64 -39.76 22.54
C GLU A 119 37.96 -38.63 23.53
N GLN A 120 37.20 -37.54 23.48
CA GLN A 120 37.42 -36.36 24.30
C GLN A 120 36.11 -35.74 24.77
N ARG A 121 36.16 -35.11 25.94
CA ARG A 121 35.05 -34.35 26.53
C ARG A 121 35.51 -32.96 26.94
N ASP A 122 34.58 -32.03 26.88
CA ASP A 122 34.73 -30.71 27.46
C ASP A 122 34.76 -30.82 29.00
N LYS A 123 35.64 -30.08 29.66
CA LYS A 123 35.81 -30.19 31.12
C LYS A 123 34.70 -29.49 31.90
N GLN A 124 34.09 -28.45 31.32
CA GLN A 124 33.07 -27.64 31.96
C GLN A 124 31.71 -28.33 31.91
N THR A 125 31.31 -28.81 30.73
CA THR A 125 29.99 -29.38 30.45
C THR A 125 29.95 -30.90 30.44
N ASN A 126 31.12 -31.55 30.34
CA ASN A 126 31.28 -33.00 30.17
C ASN A 126 30.65 -33.56 28.88
N PHE A 127 30.30 -32.68 27.94
CA PHE A 127 29.88 -33.07 26.58
C PHE A 127 31.06 -33.60 25.76
N ALA A 128 30.81 -34.55 24.86
CA ALA A 128 31.82 -35.06 23.95
C ALA A 128 32.26 -33.97 22.96
N THR A 129 33.56 -33.73 22.84
CA THR A 129 34.14 -32.77 21.88
C THR A 129 34.82 -33.47 20.72
N LYS A 130 35.14 -34.77 20.88
CA LYS A 130 35.72 -35.60 19.83
C LYS A 130 35.21 -37.03 19.94
N VAL A 131 34.80 -37.60 18.81
CA VAL A 131 34.36 -39.00 18.69
C VAL A 131 35.07 -39.69 17.54
N SER A 132 35.13 -41.01 17.55
CA SER A 132 35.68 -41.83 16.48
C SER A 132 34.73 -42.94 16.06
N TYR A 133 34.85 -43.33 14.79
CA TYR A 133 34.15 -44.47 14.20
C TYR A 133 35.17 -45.32 13.44
N ALA A 134 34.99 -46.65 13.48
CA ALA A 134 35.83 -47.59 12.75
C ALA A 134 34.98 -48.41 11.77
N ASP A 135 35.44 -48.53 10.53
CA ASP A 135 34.92 -49.46 9.52
C ASP A 135 36.09 -50.27 8.96
N GLY A 136 36.17 -51.55 9.33
CA GLY A 136 37.30 -52.42 9.00
C GLY A 136 38.61 -51.96 9.67
N LYS A 137 39.58 -51.52 8.86
CA LYS A 137 40.91 -51.04 9.32
C LYS A 137 41.02 -49.51 9.37
N GLU A 138 39.99 -48.81 8.89
CA GLU A 138 39.99 -47.36 8.82
C GLU A 138 39.25 -46.78 10.03
N THR A 139 39.86 -45.82 10.70
CA THR A 139 39.25 -45.05 11.78
C THR A 139 39.21 -43.59 11.35
N LYS A 140 38.04 -42.96 11.49
CA LYS A 140 37.87 -41.52 11.27
C LYS A 140 37.41 -40.87 12.55
N THR A 141 37.99 -39.72 12.85
CA THR A 141 37.59 -38.86 13.96
C THR A 141 36.67 -37.74 13.50
N ILE A 142 35.77 -37.31 14.39
CA ILE A 142 34.88 -36.17 14.20
C ILE A 142 35.03 -35.25 15.41
N ASN A 143 35.23 -33.96 15.15
CA ASN A 143 35.21 -32.92 16.17
C ASN A 143 33.78 -32.37 16.29
N LEU A 144 33.27 -32.23 17.51
CA LEU A 144 31.92 -31.79 17.80
C LEU A 144 31.93 -30.35 18.30
N GLU A 145 31.16 -29.48 17.65
CA GLU A 145 30.91 -28.11 18.07
C GLU A 145 29.42 -27.97 18.44
N TYR A 146 29.12 -27.45 19.62
CA TYR A 146 27.75 -27.36 20.12
C TYR A 146 27.12 -26.01 19.77
N ASN A 147 25.97 -26.05 19.11
CA ASN A 147 25.14 -24.89 18.86
C ASN A 147 24.22 -24.67 20.06
N TYR A 148 24.76 -24.06 21.13
CA TYR A 148 23.95 -23.65 22.28
C TYR A 148 22.88 -22.66 21.87
N PHE A 149 21.74 -22.72 22.55
CA PHE A 149 20.66 -21.78 22.34
C PHE A 149 21.11 -20.39 22.82
N LYS A 150 20.81 -19.37 22.01
CA LYS A 150 21.01 -17.99 22.44
C LYS A 150 19.97 -17.65 23.51
N PRO A 151 20.34 -16.97 24.60
CA PRO A 151 19.35 -16.41 25.50
C PRO A 151 18.57 -15.31 24.78
N GLU A 152 17.29 -15.19 25.09
CA GLU A 152 16.41 -14.18 24.52
C GLU A 152 15.85 -13.28 25.61
N LEU A 153 15.62 -12.03 25.25
CA LEU A 153 14.90 -11.06 26.07
C LEU A 153 13.52 -10.86 25.44
N SER A 154 12.47 -10.94 26.25
CA SER A 154 11.10 -10.75 25.76
C SER A 154 10.91 -9.38 25.09
N THR A 155 10.16 -9.40 24.00
CA THR A 155 9.76 -8.24 23.21
C THR A 155 8.30 -7.85 23.43
N GLU A 156 7.62 -8.40 24.45
CA GLU A 156 6.17 -8.25 24.67
C GLU A 156 5.70 -6.80 24.86
N ARG A 157 6.62 -5.86 25.15
CA ARG A 157 6.38 -4.44 24.88
C ARG A 157 7.50 -3.84 24.03
N SER A 158 7.16 -3.54 22.78
CA SER A 158 7.97 -2.75 21.85
C SER A 158 7.74 -1.24 21.97
N GLU A 159 6.77 -0.81 22.78
CA GLU A 159 6.43 0.61 22.94
C GLU A 159 7.52 1.38 23.72
N PRO A 160 7.82 2.63 23.33
CA PRO A 160 8.75 3.47 24.08
C PRO A 160 8.27 3.73 25.51
N MET A 161 9.21 3.86 26.45
CA MET A 161 8.95 4.34 27.81
C MET A 161 8.80 5.87 27.76
N ASN A 162 7.62 6.38 28.08
CA ASN A 162 7.31 7.81 27.94
C ASN A 162 7.29 8.48 29.32
N TYR A 163 7.98 9.60 29.45
CA TYR A 163 8.03 10.39 30.67
C TYR A 163 7.76 11.87 30.39
N LYS A 164 7.08 12.51 31.33
CA LYS A 164 6.87 13.97 31.29
C LYS A 164 8.12 14.72 31.78
N GLY A 165 8.71 15.55 30.91
CA GLY A 165 10.05 16.11 31.10
C GLY A 165 10.17 17.12 32.24
N ASP A 166 9.10 17.82 32.59
CA ASP A 166 9.08 18.78 33.72
C ASP A 166 8.77 18.09 35.08
N SER A 167 8.58 16.77 35.08
CA SER A 167 8.12 16.00 36.24
C SER A 167 8.68 14.58 36.28
N LEU A 168 9.96 14.42 35.92
CA LEU A 168 10.65 13.13 36.01
C LEU A 168 10.71 12.60 37.45
N PRO A 169 10.51 11.29 37.65
CA PRO A 169 10.59 10.70 38.98
C PRO A 169 12.04 10.71 39.50
N SER A 170 12.22 10.81 40.82
CA SER A 170 13.55 10.87 41.44
C SER A 170 14.40 9.63 41.21
N ASN A 171 13.77 8.48 40.95
CA ASN A 171 14.41 7.22 40.61
C ASN A 171 14.45 6.95 39.09
N PHE A 172 14.32 7.98 38.24
CA PHE A 172 14.27 7.85 36.78
C PHE A 172 15.40 6.97 36.20
N MET A 173 16.65 7.21 36.59
CA MET A 173 17.78 6.40 36.10
C MET A 173 17.66 4.94 36.49
N ASP A 174 17.29 4.65 37.74
CA ASP A 174 17.03 3.27 38.17
C ASP A 174 15.82 2.67 37.45
N ALA A 175 14.83 3.48 37.08
CA ALA A 175 13.64 3.04 36.36
C ALA A 175 13.92 2.56 34.94
N ILE A 176 14.83 3.22 34.23
CA ILE A 176 15.19 2.87 32.86
C ILE A 176 16.34 1.86 32.76
N THR A 177 17.12 1.66 33.84
CA THR A 177 18.32 0.79 33.83
C THR A 177 18.21 -0.48 34.68
N SER A 178 17.41 -0.47 35.76
CA SER A 178 17.40 -1.58 36.72
C SER A 178 16.25 -2.56 36.44
N GLY A 179 16.56 -3.85 36.62
CA GLY A 179 15.57 -4.94 36.64
C GLY A 179 14.42 -4.75 37.63
N LYS A 180 14.53 -3.87 38.64
CA LYS A 180 13.51 -3.71 39.69
C LYS A 180 12.28 -2.91 39.26
N ASN A 181 12.40 -1.92 38.39
CA ASN A 181 11.22 -1.29 37.75
C ASN A 181 10.70 -2.13 36.56
N LEU A 182 11.49 -3.11 36.12
CA LEU A 182 11.07 -4.18 35.24
C LEU A 182 10.31 -5.31 35.96
N ASN A 183 9.97 -5.18 37.26
CA ASN A 183 9.41 -6.25 38.13
C ASN A 183 8.04 -5.96 38.80
N ASN A 184 7.30 -4.91 38.42
CA ASN A 184 5.87 -4.81 38.81
C ASN A 184 5.04 -5.81 37.97
N ALA A 185 3.84 -6.23 38.40
CA ALA A 185 3.04 -7.36 37.87
C ALA A 185 2.60 -7.32 36.37
N SER A 186 3.30 -6.56 35.54
CA SER A 186 3.19 -6.44 34.08
C SER A 186 4.61 -6.19 33.51
N THR A 187 5.48 -7.19 33.52
CA THR A 187 6.93 -7.02 33.23
C THR A 187 7.28 -7.23 31.75
N ASN A 188 8.22 -6.44 31.21
CA ASN A 188 8.48 -6.27 29.76
C ASN A 188 9.85 -6.77 29.24
N VAL A 189 10.63 -7.49 30.05
CA VAL A 189 11.85 -8.17 29.57
C VAL A 189 12.08 -9.53 30.26
N PRO A 190 11.11 -10.48 30.25
CA PRO A 190 11.41 -11.85 30.65
C PRO A 190 12.68 -12.38 29.97
N LYS A 191 13.59 -12.93 30.78
CA LYS A 191 14.74 -13.68 30.27
C LYS A 191 14.25 -15.06 29.91
N LEU A 192 14.40 -15.43 28.64
CA LEU A 192 14.17 -16.77 28.17
C LEU A 192 15.52 -17.43 27.99
N SER A 193 15.80 -18.37 28.89
CA SER A 193 16.88 -19.30 28.72
C SER A 193 16.34 -20.60 28.16
N HIS A 194 17.06 -21.13 27.18
CA HIS A 194 16.70 -22.33 26.46
C HIS A 194 17.75 -23.45 26.64
N ASN A 195 18.95 -23.09 27.10
CA ASN A 195 19.93 -24.06 27.55
C ASN A 195 19.47 -24.61 28.89
N ARG A 196 19.77 -25.88 29.16
CA ARG A 196 19.31 -26.58 30.38
C ARG A 196 20.51 -27.00 31.22
N THR A 197 20.39 -28.06 32.01
CA THR A 197 21.46 -28.54 32.88
C THR A 197 22.48 -29.38 32.10
N ASP A 198 23.76 -29.01 32.14
CA ASP A 198 24.84 -29.81 31.55
C ASP A 198 25.10 -31.12 32.32
N LEU A 199 25.96 -32.01 31.79
CA LEU A 199 26.24 -33.30 32.44
C LEU A 199 27.05 -33.19 33.74
N ASN A 200 27.59 -32.02 34.08
CA ASN A 200 28.23 -31.74 35.37
C ASN A 200 27.28 -31.09 36.38
N GLY A 201 26.03 -30.81 35.99
CA GLY A 201 25.01 -30.24 36.87
C GLY A 201 24.99 -28.71 36.87
N HIS A 202 25.76 -28.04 36.00
CA HIS A 202 25.65 -26.60 35.86
C HIS A 202 24.37 -26.27 35.12
N LYS A 203 23.57 -25.39 35.71
CA LYS A 203 22.37 -24.85 35.10
C LYS A 203 22.72 -23.61 34.31
N ASP A 204 21.95 -23.37 33.27
CA ASP A 204 21.95 -22.11 32.55
C ASP A 204 21.72 -20.93 33.50
N ASP A 205 22.47 -19.85 33.28
CA ASP A 205 22.33 -18.59 34.02
C ASP A 205 22.44 -17.44 33.04
N VAL A 206 21.37 -16.66 32.93
CA VAL A 206 21.28 -15.55 31.98
C VAL A 206 21.45 -14.23 32.71
N GLU A 207 22.55 -13.56 32.46
CA GLU A 207 22.80 -12.18 32.88
C GLU A 207 22.43 -11.19 31.77
N THR A 208 22.27 -9.92 32.12
CA THR A 208 21.95 -8.86 31.15
C THR A 208 22.81 -7.65 31.45
N GLU A 209 23.55 -7.21 30.44
CA GLU A 209 24.42 -6.03 30.50
C GLU A 209 23.83 -4.88 29.67
N ILE A 210 24.04 -3.64 30.10
CA ILE A 210 23.76 -2.46 29.29
C ILE A 210 24.99 -2.19 28.43
N THR A 211 24.89 -2.44 27.13
CA THR A 211 26.01 -2.28 26.17
C THR A 211 26.05 -0.88 25.56
N HIS A 212 24.90 -0.19 25.54
CA HIS A 212 24.79 1.17 25.04
C HIS A 212 23.72 1.97 25.79
N MET A 213 23.97 3.27 25.99
CA MET A 213 22.99 4.22 26.49
C MET A 213 23.24 5.61 25.90
N SER A 214 22.17 6.27 25.48
CA SER A 214 22.22 7.66 25.02
C SER A 214 22.62 8.63 26.13
N SER A 215 23.53 9.58 25.85
CA SER A 215 24.15 10.44 26.87
C SER A 215 23.23 11.50 27.50
N ASN A 216 22.12 11.85 26.85
CA ASN A 216 21.16 12.88 27.30
C ASN A 216 19.76 12.28 27.49
N ILE A 217 19.69 11.04 27.97
CA ILE A 217 18.44 10.27 28.02
C ILE A 217 17.39 10.86 28.96
N ASP A 218 17.82 11.63 29.95
CA ASP A 218 16.98 12.36 30.92
C ASP A 218 16.39 13.66 30.37
N THR A 219 16.94 14.21 29.28
CA THR A 219 16.48 15.49 28.71
C THR A 219 15.90 15.34 27.31
N LYS A 220 16.50 14.49 26.48
CA LYS A 220 16.10 14.25 25.08
C LYS A 220 15.44 12.89 24.86
N GLY A 221 15.53 11.99 25.82
CA GLY A 221 15.27 10.58 25.58
C GLY A 221 16.38 9.95 24.73
N GLY A 222 16.14 8.76 24.22
CA GLY A 222 17.08 8.03 23.40
C GLY A 222 16.92 6.52 23.54
N GLU A 223 18.01 5.81 23.31
CA GLU A 223 18.06 4.35 23.31
C GLU A 223 18.89 3.80 24.46
N ILE A 224 18.48 2.63 24.94
CA ILE A 224 19.22 1.78 25.86
C ILE A 224 19.27 0.38 25.26
N GLU A 225 20.47 -0.18 25.15
CA GLU A 225 20.69 -1.52 24.61
C GLU A 225 21.03 -2.49 25.73
N PHE A 226 20.26 -3.58 25.81
CA PHE A 226 20.44 -4.67 26.76
C PHE A 226 20.92 -5.91 26.02
N THR A 227 22.05 -6.47 26.42
CA THR A 227 22.58 -7.70 25.83
C THR A 227 22.48 -8.84 26.84
N PRO A 228 21.67 -9.88 26.58
CA PRO A 228 21.64 -11.07 27.42
C PRO A 228 22.86 -11.94 27.16
N THR A 229 23.43 -12.52 28.21
CA THR A 229 24.51 -13.51 28.11
C THR A 229 24.20 -14.69 28.99
N ASP A 230 24.21 -15.89 28.42
CA ASP A 230 24.23 -17.13 29.19
C ASP A 230 25.67 -17.33 29.66
N VAL A 231 25.93 -16.96 30.91
CA VAL A 231 27.28 -16.95 31.48
C VAL A 231 27.80 -18.35 31.76
N THR A 232 26.90 -19.34 31.90
CA THR A 232 27.26 -20.75 32.07
C THR A 232 27.91 -21.30 30.80
N TYR A 233 27.40 -20.95 29.62
CA TYR A 233 27.91 -21.46 28.34
C TYR A 233 28.68 -20.42 27.50
N GLY A 234 28.80 -19.18 27.99
CA GLY A 234 29.49 -18.09 27.29
C GLY A 234 28.78 -17.63 26.02
N VAL A 235 27.46 -17.80 25.95
CA VAL A 235 26.67 -17.54 24.75
C VAL A 235 26.00 -16.18 24.87
N LYS A 236 26.41 -15.24 24.02
CA LYS A 236 25.73 -13.95 23.88
C LYS A 236 24.47 -14.11 23.04
N GLY A 237 23.35 -13.63 23.58
CA GLY A 237 22.11 -13.50 22.84
C GLY A 237 22.07 -12.23 22.01
N ASP A 238 20.97 -12.06 21.29
CA ASP A 238 20.78 -10.87 20.47
C ASP A 238 20.35 -9.69 21.37
N SER A 239 20.91 -8.51 21.10
CA SER A 239 20.66 -7.32 21.91
C SER A 239 19.25 -6.77 21.72
N LEU A 240 18.68 -6.25 22.81
CA LEU A 240 17.36 -5.66 22.86
C LEU A 240 17.50 -4.15 23.06
N ILE A 241 17.01 -3.37 22.10
CA ILE A 241 16.98 -1.91 22.19
C ILE A 241 15.63 -1.47 22.77
N ARG A 242 15.68 -0.61 23.79
CA ARG A 242 14.52 0.08 24.37
C ARG A 242 14.64 1.57 24.09
N HIS A 243 13.53 2.18 23.73
CA HIS A 243 13.44 3.61 23.48
C HIS A 243 12.82 4.31 24.69
N VAL A 244 13.43 5.40 25.13
CA VAL A 244 12.91 6.32 26.14
C VAL A 244 12.55 7.62 25.45
N LYS A 245 11.33 8.12 25.67
CA LYS A 245 10.87 9.42 25.17
C LYS A 245 10.62 10.36 26.33
N ILE A 246 11.26 11.54 26.28
CA ILE A 246 11.04 12.63 27.23
C ILE A 246 10.22 13.71 26.55
N PHE A 247 8.96 13.82 26.94
CA PHE A 247 7.98 14.77 26.44
C PHE A 247 8.20 16.13 27.12
N GLN A 248 8.70 17.10 26.38
CA GLN A 248 8.95 18.47 26.84
C GLN A 248 7.69 19.34 26.63
N GLU A 249 7.64 20.54 27.22
CA GLU A 249 6.49 21.43 26.98
C GLU A 249 6.25 21.60 25.46
N PRO A 250 5.01 21.43 24.97
CA PRO A 250 4.70 21.57 23.55
C PRO A 250 5.07 22.96 23.02
N ASP A 251 5.52 23.04 21.77
CA ASP A 251 5.78 24.32 21.13
C ASP A 251 4.45 24.98 20.73
N TRP A 252 3.88 25.74 21.67
CA TRP A 252 2.62 26.45 21.48
C TRP A 252 2.66 27.48 20.34
N ASN A 253 3.85 27.89 19.87
CA ASN A 253 3.96 28.80 18.73
C ASN A 253 3.48 28.15 17.42
N GLN A 254 3.43 26.82 17.34
CA GLN A 254 2.81 26.12 16.21
C GLN A 254 1.29 26.36 16.09
N LEU A 255 0.68 26.88 17.17
CA LEU A 255 -0.72 27.32 17.20
C LEU A 255 -0.85 28.84 17.27
N ALA A 256 0.26 29.59 17.19
CA ALA A 256 0.20 31.03 17.10
C ALA A 256 -0.62 31.42 15.86
N ASP A 257 -1.59 32.32 16.06
CA ASP A 257 -2.47 32.81 15.00
C ASP A 257 -3.35 31.74 14.33
N ARG A 258 -3.64 30.63 15.04
CA ARG A 258 -4.60 29.63 14.56
C ARG A 258 -5.91 30.32 14.16
N THR A 259 -6.31 30.10 12.91
CA THR A 259 -7.49 30.72 12.31
C THR A 259 -8.46 29.65 11.83
N LEU A 260 -9.72 29.78 12.23
CA LEU A 260 -10.84 28.97 11.75
C LEU A 260 -11.62 29.74 10.70
N GLN A 261 -12.13 29.04 9.69
CA GLN A 261 -13.09 29.63 8.77
C GLN A 261 -14.46 29.75 9.44
N LEU A 262 -15.23 30.79 9.08
CA LEU A 262 -16.62 30.94 9.52
C LEU A 262 -17.42 29.65 9.32
N ASN A 263 -18.14 29.22 10.36
CA ASN A 263 -18.94 27.99 10.42
C ASN A 263 -18.17 26.66 10.32
N ASP A 264 -16.84 26.64 10.46
CA ASP A 264 -16.05 25.40 10.48
C ASP A 264 -16.23 24.59 11.79
N LYS A 265 -17.28 23.77 11.83
CA LYS A 265 -17.59 22.91 12.99
C LYS A 265 -16.53 21.81 13.21
N GLU A 266 -15.98 21.27 12.14
CA GLU A 266 -14.98 20.21 12.21
C GLU A 266 -13.64 20.80 12.71
N GLY A 267 -13.21 21.94 12.17
CA GLY A 267 -12.00 22.62 12.62
C GLY A 267 -12.06 23.08 14.09
N LEU A 268 -13.25 23.39 14.60
CA LEU A 268 -13.48 23.71 16.01
C LEU A 268 -13.44 22.46 16.92
N SER A 269 -14.08 21.37 16.50
CA SER A 269 -14.29 20.19 17.35
C SER A 269 -13.17 19.15 17.30
N LYS A 270 -12.37 19.12 16.23
CA LYS A 270 -11.31 18.14 16.05
C LYS A 270 -9.99 18.63 16.66
N PRO A 271 -9.22 17.72 17.29
CA PRO A 271 -7.92 18.06 17.80
C PRO A 271 -6.95 18.37 16.65
N VAL A 272 -5.92 19.15 16.97
CA VAL A 272 -4.79 19.45 16.08
C VAL A 272 -3.51 18.88 16.66
N THR A 273 -2.53 18.57 15.82
CA THR A 273 -1.23 18.05 16.24
C THR A 273 -0.16 19.12 16.25
N ILE A 274 0.66 19.12 17.30
CA ILE A 274 1.90 19.91 17.42
C ILE A 274 3.04 19.05 17.95
N THR A 275 4.26 19.58 17.95
CA THR A 275 5.43 18.91 18.52
C THR A 275 6.10 19.71 19.64
N ASP A 276 6.91 19.05 20.46
CA ASP A 276 7.88 19.71 21.35
C ASP A 276 9.26 19.87 20.67
N SER A 277 10.24 20.36 21.43
CA SER A 277 11.64 20.54 21.01
C SER A 277 12.40 19.23 20.77
N ASN A 278 11.89 18.10 21.27
CA ASN A 278 12.42 16.76 21.04
C ASN A 278 11.73 16.05 19.86
N GLY A 279 10.72 16.69 19.25
CA GLY A 279 9.94 16.14 18.16
C GLY A 279 8.82 15.19 18.62
N ASN A 280 8.55 15.07 19.92
CA ASN A 280 7.41 14.29 20.39
C ASN A 280 6.11 15.00 20.03
N ARG A 281 5.08 14.20 19.73
CA ARG A 281 3.82 14.69 19.17
C ARG A 281 2.76 14.82 20.25
N TYR A 282 1.87 15.80 20.06
CA TYR A 282 0.75 16.05 20.94
C TYR A 282 -0.55 16.17 20.15
N SER A 283 -1.62 15.58 20.67
CA SER A 283 -2.99 15.86 20.26
C SER A 283 -3.56 16.98 21.13
N VAL A 284 -3.88 18.11 20.52
CA VAL A 284 -4.33 19.33 21.21
C VAL A 284 -5.81 19.55 21.02
N THR A 285 -6.53 19.55 22.14
CA THR A 285 -7.94 19.92 22.22
C THR A 285 -8.08 21.31 22.81
N MET A 286 -9.24 21.94 22.62
CA MET A 286 -9.57 23.23 23.22
C MET A 286 -10.98 23.19 23.82
N ASN A 287 -11.26 24.11 24.74
CA ASN A 287 -12.61 24.39 25.23
C ASN A 287 -13.44 25.10 24.13
N SER A 288 -13.96 24.32 23.19
CA SER A 288 -14.66 24.82 21.99
C SER A 288 -15.83 25.77 22.29
N ASP A 289 -16.48 25.62 23.44
CA ASP A 289 -17.64 26.45 23.84
C ASP A 289 -17.30 27.93 24.02
N ALA A 290 -16.00 28.27 24.13
CA ALA A 290 -15.52 29.65 24.21
C ALA A 290 -15.46 30.36 22.85
N VAL A 291 -15.74 29.66 21.74
CA VAL A 291 -15.58 30.18 20.37
C VAL A 291 -16.92 30.19 19.64
N ASN A 292 -17.37 31.37 19.22
CA ASN A 292 -18.55 31.49 18.35
C ASN A 292 -18.11 31.48 16.87
N ILE A 293 -18.19 30.32 16.21
CA ILE A 293 -17.81 30.19 14.80
C ILE A 293 -18.80 30.82 13.81
N ALA A 294 -19.95 31.33 14.27
CA ALA A 294 -20.91 32.04 13.42
C ALA A 294 -20.56 33.53 13.24
N GLU A 295 -19.64 34.06 14.04
CA GLU A 295 -19.26 35.47 14.03
C GLU A 295 -17.74 35.61 13.83
N PRO A 296 -17.29 36.47 12.90
CA PRO A 296 -15.87 36.79 12.80
C PRO A 296 -15.37 37.50 14.06
N GLY A 297 -14.19 37.14 14.53
CA GLY A 297 -13.62 37.77 15.72
C GLY A 297 -12.44 37.00 16.31
N GLN A 298 -11.84 37.57 17.35
CA GLN A 298 -10.83 36.91 18.17
C GLN A 298 -11.47 36.37 19.45
N TYR A 299 -11.18 35.12 19.76
CA TYR A 299 -11.64 34.41 20.94
C TYR A 299 -10.45 33.94 21.77
N LYS A 300 -10.67 33.67 23.06
CA LYS A 300 -9.66 33.10 23.95
C LYS A 300 -10.02 31.67 24.31
N VAL A 301 -9.06 30.77 24.14
CA VAL A 301 -9.20 29.35 24.43
C VAL A 301 -8.12 28.88 25.41
N THR A 302 -8.42 27.79 26.09
CA THR A 302 -7.46 26.98 26.82
C THR A 302 -7.17 25.73 26.01
N TYR A 303 -5.92 25.55 25.62
CA TYR A 303 -5.45 24.33 24.99
C TYR A 303 -5.09 23.27 26.04
N LYS A 304 -5.45 22.02 25.74
CA LYS A 304 -5.01 20.82 26.45
C LYS A 304 -4.31 19.91 25.43
N ALA A 305 -2.99 19.82 25.54
CA ALA A 305 -2.13 18.96 24.74
C ALA A 305 -1.95 17.62 25.47
N THR A 306 -2.25 16.52 24.81
CA THR A 306 -2.01 15.15 25.30
C THR A 306 -0.94 14.50 24.44
N GLY A 307 0.13 13.99 25.04
CA GLY A 307 1.20 13.30 24.30
C GLY A 307 0.64 12.08 23.57
N ILE A 308 1.07 11.88 22.32
CA ILE A 308 0.63 10.77 21.47
C ILE A 308 1.83 10.08 20.83
N ASP A 309 1.67 8.80 20.51
CA ASP A 309 2.62 8.04 19.70
C ASP A 309 2.44 8.33 18.19
N ASP A 310 3.20 7.63 17.34
CA ASP A 310 3.11 7.80 15.89
C ASP A 310 1.77 7.30 15.31
N SER A 311 1.00 6.51 16.06
CA SER A 311 -0.35 6.06 15.70
C SER A 311 -1.45 7.00 16.20
N GLY A 312 -1.10 8.12 16.84
CA GLY A 312 -2.06 9.07 17.40
C GLY A 312 -2.71 8.57 18.70
N THR A 313 -2.20 7.49 19.27
CA THR A 313 -2.66 6.90 20.53
C THR A 313 -2.05 7.68 21.69
N PRO A 314 -2.84 8.10 22.71
CA PRO A 314 -2.31 8.75 23.89
C PRO A 314 -1.27 7.89 24.62
N VAL A 315 -0.14 8.50 24.98
CA VAL A 315 0.92 7.80 25.72
C VAL A 315 0.72 7.94 27.23
N ILE A 316 1.02 6.85 27.95
CA ILE A 316 1.01 6.80 29.40
C ILE A 316 2.32 7.38 29.93
N ASP A 317 2.22 8.20 30.99
CA ASP A 317 3.37 8.70 31.74
C ASP A 317 3.82 7.65 32.76
N GLU A 318 4.95 7.01 32.46
CA GLU A 318 5.57 5.98 33.31
C GLU A 318 6.07 6.57 34.65
N GLY A 319 6.22 7.89 34.76
CA GLY A 319 6.62 8.59 35.99
C GLY A 319 5.48 8.92 36.95
N SER A 320 4.22 8.84 36.50
CA SER A 320 3.08 9.42 37.24
C SER A 320 2.64 8.64 38.49
N HIS A 321 3.16 7.42 38.70
CA HIS A 321 2.75 6.46 39.74
C HIS A 321 1.25 6.10 39.77
N VAL A 322 0.46 6.63 38.83
CA VAL A 322 -0.97 6.39 38.66
C VAL A 322 -1.14 5.68 37.33
N VAL A 323 -1.54 4.41 37.37
CA VAL A 323 -1.71 3.60 36.16
C VAL A 323 -2.71 4.25 35.22
N GLY A 324 -2.31 4.44 33.95
CA GLY A 324 -3.17 4.98 32.90
C GLY A 324 -3.24 6.51 32.83
N ASN A 325 -2.42 7.24 33.59
CA ASN A 325 -2.31 8.69 33.44
C ASN A 325 -1.53 9.04 32.16
N ASN A 326 -2.11 9.90 31.32
CA ASN A 326 -1.47 10.37 30.10
C ASN A 326 -0.56 11.57 30.38
N ILE A 327 0.43 11.76 29.51
CA ILE A 327 1.24 12.99 29.48
C ILE A 327 0.37 14.15 29.00
N VAL A 328 0.16 15.17 29.84
CA VAL A 328 -0.72 16.32 29.53
C VAL A 328 -0.07 17.66 29.89
N TYR A 329 -0.18 18.63 28.98
CA TYR A 329 0.13 20.04 29.21
C TYR A 329 -1.09 20.93 28.93
N THR A 330 -1.20 22.04 29.63
CA THR A 330 -2.30 23.01 29.45
C THR A 330 -1.78 24.42 29.28
N LYS A 331 -2.33 25.15 28.30
CA LYS A 331 -2.02 26.57 28.08
C LYS A 331 -3.31 27.38 28.02
N ARG A 332 -3.46 28.34 28.94
CA ARG A 332 -4.65 29.21 29.03
C ARG A 332 -4.50 30.47 28.19
N ASP A 333 -5.63 31.14 27.96
CA ASP A 333 -5.72 32.47 27.36
C ASP A 333 -5.06 32.62 25.99
N GLN A 334 -5.10 31.56 25.17
CA GLN A 334 -4.55 31.55 23.82
C GLN A 334 -5.55 32.14 22.84
N ALA A 335 -5.08 33.03 21.97
CA ALA A 335 -5.92 33.65 20.95
C ALA A 335 -6.23 32.66 19.82
N ILE A 336 -7.47 32.65 19.35
CA ILE A 336 -7.90 31.99 18.11
C ILE A 336 -8.76 32.96 17.31
N THR A 337 -8.56 33.00 16.00
CA THR A 337 -9.31 33.91 15.12
C THR A 337 -10.37 33.13 14.35
N VAL A 338 -11.61 33.62 14.31
CA VAL A 338 -12.61 33.19 13.33
C VAL A 338 -12.60 34.20 12.19
N SER A 339 -12.18 33.75 11.01
CA SER A 339 -12.07 34.63 9.85
C SER A 339 -13.41 34.81 9.15
N GLY A 340 -13.75 36.06 8.85
CA GLY A 340 -14.84 36.44 7.95
C GLY A 340 -14.38 36.65 6.49
N ASP A 341 -13.11 36.41 6.19
CA ASP A 341 -12.56 36.55 4.85
C ASP A 341 -13.21 35.51 3.91
N LYS A 342 -13.63 36.00 2.74
CA LYS A 342 -14.24 35.20 1.66
C LYS A 342 -13.31 35.07 0.44
N THR A 343 -12.18 35.77 0.44
CA THR A 343 -11.18 35.73 -0.64
C THR A 343 -10.26 34.52 -0.50
N GLN A 344 -9.96 34.12 0.74
CA GLN A 344 -9.20 32.92 1.06
C GLN A 344 -9.95 32.07 2.08
N VAL A 345 -9.81 30.75 1.93
CA VAL A 345 -10.36 29.74 2.84
C VAL A 345 -9.26 29.33 3.80
N ASN A 346 -9.53 29.46 5.10
CA ASN A 346 -8.70 28.89 6.16
C ASN A 346 -9.03 27.41 6.28
N TYR A 347 -8.24 26.55 5.64
CA TYR A 347 -8.50 25.12 5.60
C TYR A 347 -7.79 24.38 6.73
N ASN A 348 -8.34 23.22 7.09
CA ASN A 348 -7.75 22.29 8.05
C ASN A 348 -7.82 20.86 7.51
N LEU A 349 -6.66 20.22 7.38
CA LEU A 349 -6.52 18.84 6.97
C LEU A 349 -6.28 17.97 8.19
N ILE A 350 -7.13 16.96 8.36
CA ILE A 350 -7.04 15.96 9.43
C ILE A 350 -6.61 14.64 8.79
N ILE A 351 -5.49 14.10 9.24
CA ILE A 351 -4.93 12.86 8.74
C ILE A 351 -5.09 11.81 9.83
N LYS A 352 -5.76 10.72 9.49
CA LYS A 352 -6.03 9.62 10.41
C LYS A 352 -5.29 8.36 10.01
N ASP A 353 -4.88 7.60 11.03
CA ASP A 353 -4.51 6.21 10.82
C ASP A 353 -5.76 5.40 10.44
N LYS A 354 -5.65 4.65 9.35
CA LYS A 354 -6.77 3.89 8.78
C LYS A 354 -7.22 2.73 9.67
N LYS A 355 -6.33 2.16 10.48
CA LYS A 355 -6.63 0.98 11.32
C LYS A 355 -7.35 1.39 12.61
N THR A 356 -6.85 2.41 13.28
CA THR A 356 -7.33 2.88 14.60
C THR A 356 -8.35 4.01 14.49
N GLY A 357 -8.32 4.79 13.39
CA GLY A 357 -9.11 6.02 13.24
C GLY A 357 -8.57 7.21 14.04
N ASN A 358 -7.44 7.04 14.74
CA ASN A 358 -6.78 8.08 15.52
C ASN A 358 -6.21 9.16 14.59
N ILE A 359 -6.18 10.40 15.06
CA ILE A 359 -5.57 11.52 14.34
C ILE A 359 -4.06 11.46 14.54
N ILE A 360 -3.33 11.30 13.44
CA ILE A 360 -1.88 11.14 13.44
C ILE A 360 -1.15 12.43 13.05
N ASP A 361 -1.78 13.28 12.23
CA ASP A 361 -1.26 14.58 11.84
C ASP A 361 -2.40 15.53 11.46
N THR A 362 -2.15 16.83 11.60
CA THR A 362 -3.03 17.88 11.09
C THR A 362 -2.23 18.99 10.43
N GLN A 363 -2.75 19.52 9.33
CA GLN A 363 -2.12 20.60 8.58
C GLN A 363 -3.14 21.68 8.28
N SER A 364 -2.76 22.94 8.41
CA SER A 364 -3.66 24.07 8.12
C SER A 364 -2.97 25.11 7.26
N GLY A 365 -3.76 25.98 6.64
CA GLY A 365 -3.26 27.06 5.81
C GLY A 365 -4.38 27.87 5.18
N GLN A 366 -3.99 28.79 4.30
CA GLN A 366 -4.90 29.65 3.56
C GLN A 366 -4.72 29.46 2.07
N ALA A 367 -5.82 29.30 1.36
CA ALA A 367 -5.80 29.16 -0.10
C ALA A 367 -7.14 29.57 -0.70
N ALA A 368 -7.15 29.91 -2.00
CA ALA A 368 -8.37 30.27 -2.70
C ALA A 368 -9.33 29.07 -2.77
N ASP A 369 -10.63 29.33 -2.73
CA ASP A 369 -11.66 28.29 -2.88
C ASP A 369 -11.51 27.54 -4.22
N GLY A 370 -11.61 26.22 -4.20
CA GLY A 370 -11.42 25.33 -5.35
C GLY A 370 -9.96 25.08 -5.77
N SER A 371 -8.99 25.78 -5.17
CA SER A 371 -7.57 25.54 -5.44
C SER A 371 -7.10 24.20 -4.88
N THR A 372 -5.98 23.68 -5.41
CA THR A 372 -5.39 22.40 -4.97
C THR A 372 -4.18 22.68 -4.10
N VAL A 373 -4.15 22.05 -2.92
CA VAL A 373 -3.06 22.12 -1.95
C VAL A 373 -2.34 20.78 -1.90
N THR A 374 -1.02 20.82 -1.84
CA THR A 374 -0.16 19.65 -1.62
C THR A 374 0.02 19.41 -0.12
N ILE A 375 -0.12 18.17 0.31
CA ILE A 375 0.11 17.77 1.71
C ILE A 375 1.61 17.74 1.98
N ASP A 376 2.04 18.36 3.07
CA ASP A 376 3.42 18.32 3.51
C ASP A 376 3.73 16.95 4.13
N THR A 377 4.36 16.07 3.33
CA THR A 377 4.71 14.72 3.78
C THR A 377 5.84 14.70 4.81
N SER A 378 6.58 15.80 4.99
CA SER A 378 7.67 15.85 5.97
C SER A 378 7.18 15.89 7.42
N LYS A 379 5.90 16.26 7.63
CA LYS A 379 5.26 16.33 8.94
C LYS A 379 4.56 15.04 9.36
N LEU A 380 4.42 14.08 8.43
CA LEU A 380 3.80 12.80 8.70
C LEU A 380 4.68 11.97 9.66
N PRO A 381 4.07 11.22 10.60
CA PRO A 381 4.83 10.31 11.44
C PRO A 381 5.54 9.22 10.62
N SER A 382 6.62 8.71 11.19
CA SER A 382 7.42 7.64 10.58
C SER A 382 6.58 6.42 10.23
N GLY A 383 6.79 5.91 9.02
CA GLY A 383 6.08 4.73 8.50
C GLY A 383 4.77 5.04 7.77
N TYR A 384 4.25 6.27 7.79
CA TYR A 384 3.06 6.60 7.01
C TYR A 384 3.40 7.12 5.62
N THR A 385 2.66 6.65 4.62
CA THR A 385 2.83 7.10 3.22
C THR A 385 1.50 7.48 2.59
N LEU A 386 1.54 8.47 1.69
CA LEU A 386 0.40 8.89 0.90
C LEU A 386 0.41 8.18 -0.45
N SER A 387 -0.74 7.67 -0.89
CA SER A 387 -0.93 7.33 -2.30
C SER A 387 -0.90 8.59 -3.17
N ASP A 388 -0.62 8.46 -4.47
CA ASP A 388 -0.58 9.60 -5.39
C ASP A 388 -1.87 10.43 -5.39
N ALA A 389 -3.03 9.76 -5.26
CA ALA A 389 -4.33 10.42 -5.18
C ALA A 389 -4.54 11.21 -3.88
N GLN A 390 -3.81 10.87 -2.82
CA GLN A 390 -3.92 11.51 -1.50
C GLN A 390 -2.94 12.67 -1.32
N LYS A 391 -1.88 12.78 -2.13
CA LYS A 391 -0.85 13.83 -2.00
C LYS A 391 -1.38 15.26 -2.15
N THR A 392 -2.56 15.42 -2.75
CA THR A 392 -3.19 16.72 -2.93
C THR A 392 -4.66 16.67 -2.56
N PHE A 393 -5.22 17.82 -2.19
CA PHE A 393 -6.65 17.98 -2.04
C PHE A 393 -7.13 19.34 -2.53
N LYS A 394 -8.39 19.40 -2.97
CA LYS A 394 -9.06 20.65 -3.29
C LYS A 394 -9.61 21.29 -2.03
N VAL A 395 -9.39 22.59 -1.90
CA VAL A 395 -9.94 23.45 -0.86
C VAL A 395 -11.40 23.73 -1.19
N ASP A 396 -12.27 23.65 -0.19
CA ASP A 396 -13.70 23.90 -0.31
C ASP A 396 -14.11 24.90 0.78
N GLY A 397 -14.51 26.11 0.39
CA GLY A 397 -14.93 27.15 1.32
C GLY A 397 -16.19 26.79 2.13
N LYS A 398 -17.00 25.83 1.67
CA LYS A 398 -18.16 25.30 2.43
C LYS A 398 -17.77 24.20 3.41
N ASN A 399 -16.70 23.46 3.10
CA ASN A 399 -16.17 22.37 3.92
C ASN A 399 -14.65 22.59 4.12
N PRO A 400 -14.27 23.64 4.87
CA PRO A 400 -12.87 24.06 5.03
C PRO A 400 -12.01 22.98 5.72
N SER A 401 -12.64 22.12 6.51
CA SER A 401 -12.00 20.96 7.12
C SER A 401 -12.16 19.70 6.28
N LYS A 402 -11.05 19.02 5.97
CA LYS A 402 -11.02 17.76 5.23
C LYS A 402 -10.35 16.66 6.04
N THR A 403 -10.95 15.47 6.06
CA THR A 403 -10.33 14.27 6.66
C THR A 403 -9.83 13.32 5.58
N ILE A 404 -8.66 12.74 5.78
CA ILE A 404 -8.14 11.61 5.00
C ILE A 404 -7.67 10.48 5.93
N GLU A 405 -7.69 9.25 5.43
CA GLU A 405 -7.24 8.06 6.15
C GLU A 405 -6.09 7.39 5.38
N ILE A 406 -5.01 7.06 6.08
CA ILE A 406 -3.79 6.48 5.49
C ILE A 406 -3.28 5.31 6.35
N SER A 407 -2.63 4.34 5.71
CA SER A 407 -2.12 3.14 6.40
C SER A 407 -0.64 3.31 6.75
N LYS A 408 -0.24 2.75 7.90
CA LYS A 408 1.17 2.59 8.25
C LYS A 408 1.83 1.53 7.35
N SER A 409 3.09 1.74 7.02
CA SER A 409 3.94 0.81 6.30
C SER A 409 4.58 -0.16 7.29
N VAL A 410 4.55 -1.44 6.96
CA VAL A 410 5.09 -2.54 7.75
C VAL A 410 6.30 -3.10 7.02
N ASN A 411 7.47 -2.93 7.62
CA ASN A 411 8.72 -3.57 7.20
C ASN A 411 8.78 -4.96 7.82
N TYR A 412 8.31 -5.97 7.11
CA TYR A 412 8.21 -7.31 7.68
C TYR A 412 9.51 -8.11 7.49
N ASN A 413 9.78 -9.02 8.43
CA ASN A 413 10.88 -9.96 8.40
C ASN A 413 10.40 -11.34 8.88
N VAL A 414 10.42 -12.31 7.97
CA VAL A 414 10.02 -13.68 8.25
C VAL A 414 11.26 -14.57 8.31
N LYS A 415 11.47 -15.22 9.45
CA LYS A 415 12.54 -16.20 9.67
C LYS A 415 11.97 -17.60 9.56
N TYR A 416 12.59 -18.44 8.74
CA TYR A 416 12.24 -19.86 8.66
C TYR A 416 13.17 -20.71 9.50
N LEU A 417 12.61 -21.54 10.36
CA LEU A 417 13.36 -22.53 11.14
C LEU A 417 12.89 -23.94 10.80
N ASP A 418 13.83 -24.86 10.65
CA ASP A 418 13.55 -26.29 10.60
C ASP A 418 12.99 -26.72 11.97
N LYS A 419 11.82 -27.36 11.99
CA LYS A 419 11.08 -27.69 13.21
C LYS A 419 11.84 -28.64 14.13
N ASP A 420 12.67 -29.52 13.57
CA ASP A 420 13.33 -30.58 14.33
C ASP A 420 14.71 -30.12 14.82
N THR A 421 15.44 -29.36 14.01
CA THR A 421 16.82 -28.93 14.31
C THR A 421 16.90 -27.51 14.86
N ASN A 422 15.83 -26.72 14.75
CA ASN A 422 15.80 -25.27 15.01
C ASN A 422 16.85 -24.46 14.20
N GLN A 423 17.43 -25.06 13.17
CA GLN A 423 18.36 -24.35 12.30
C GLN A 423 17.59 -23.48 11.31
N GLN A 424 18.17 -22.32 11.00
CA GLN A 424 17.59 -21.43 10.00
C GLN A 424 17.61 -22.07 8.62
N VAL A 425 16.45 -22.06 7.95
CA VAL A 425 16.29 -22.58 6.59
C VAL A 425 16.24 -21.43 5.60
N GLY A 426 17.30 -21.29 4.80
CA GLY A 426 17.37 -20.23 3.79
C GLY A 426 17.51 -18.82 4.36
N LYS A 427 17.28 -17.83 3.50
CA LYS A 427 17.33 -16.41 3.87
C LYS A 427 15.97 -15.96 4.43
N ASN A 428 15.99 -14.97 5.31
CA ASN A 428 14.76 -14.33 5.77
C ASN A 428 14.02 -13.71 4.59
N VAL A 429 12.69 -13.82 4.61
CA VAL A 429 11.83 -13.12 3.64
C VAL A 429 11.52 -11.74 4.22
N THR A 430 11.95 -10.69 3.53
CA THR A 430 11.76 -9.30 3.96
C THR A 430 11.06 -8.50 2.88
N GLY A 431 10.33 -7.47 3.30
CA GLY A 431 9.68 -6.55 2.38
C GLY A 431 8.93 -5.44 3.12
N VAL A 432 8.26 -4.59 2.33
CA VAL A 432 7.45 -3.49 2.85
C VAL A 432 6.05 -3.62 2.27
N GLY A 433 5.03 -3.52 3.12
CA GLY A 433 3.65 -3.48 2.68
C GLY A 433 2.79 -2.64 3.62
N ASN A 434 1.54 -2.39 3.23
CA ASN A 434 0.63 -1.63 4.06
C ASN A 434 0.06 -2.49 5.18
N GLU A 435 -0.09 -1.92 6.37
CA GLU A 435 -0.72 -2.59 7.50
C GLU A 435 -2.12 -3.13 7.14
N GLY A 436 -2.38 -4.37 7.54
CA GLY A 436 -3.60 -5.11 7.24
C GLY A 436 -3.63 -5.78 5.86
N SER A 437 -2.64 -5.53 4.98
CA SER A 437 -2.51 -6.29 3.73
C SER A 437 -1.97 -7.69 3.98
N SER A 438 -2.32 -8.65 3.12
CA SER A 438 -1.82 -10.03 3.21
C SER A 438 -0.77 -10.30 2.14
N ILE A 439 0.29 -11.02 2.51
CA ILE A 439 1.29 -11.55 1.59
C ILE A 439 1.24 -13.08 1.61
N VAL A 440 1.52 -13.70 0.47
CA VAL A 440 1.63 -15.15 0.35
C VAL A 440 3.10 -15.55 0.45
N LEU A 441 3.41 -16.42 1.39
CA LEU A 441 4.74 -16.93 1.66
C LEU A 441 4.97 -18.26 0.93
N GLN A 442 6.21 -18.52 0.53
CA GLN A 442 6.63 -19.75 -0.12
C GLN A 442 7.62 -20.49 0.76
N ALA A 443 7.39 -21.79 0.97
CA ALA A 443 8.36 -22.62 1.68
C ALA A 443 9.64 -22.80 0.83
N PRO A 444 10.83 -22.69 1.42
CA PRO A 444 12.09 -23.02 0.76
C PRO A 444 12.11 -24.45 0.18
N SER A 445 12.91 -24.66 -0.88
CA SER A 445 13.02 -25.97 -1.52
C SER A 445 13.41 -27.08 -0.54
N GLY A 446 12.71 -28.21 -0.61
CA GLY A 446 12.92 -29.36 0.28
C GLY A 446 12.17 -29.30 1.62
N TYR A 447 11.33 -28.27 1.81
CA TYR A 447 10.57 -28.05 3.04
C TYR A 447 9.09 -27.75 2.73
N ASP A 448 8.21 -28.08 3.68
CA ASP A 448 6.82 -27.64 3.75
C ASP A 448 6.60 -26.82 5.03
N PHE A 449 5.53 -26.01 5.06
CA PHE A 449 5.13 -25.32 6.29
C PHE A 449 4.68 -26.34 7.35
N ALA A 450 5.14 -26.18 8.59
CA ALA A 450 4.66 -27.01 9.70
C ALA A 450 3.18 -26.74 10.00
N ASP A 451 2.72 -25.50 9.82
CA ASP A 451 1.32 -25.09 9.81
C ASP A 451 0.98 -24.39 8.48
N THR A 452 0.03 -24.95 7.73
CA THR A 452 -0.42 -24.38 6.45
C THR A 452 -1.03 -22.98 6.58
N SER A 453 -1.51 -22.58 7.77
CA SER A 453 -2.02 -21.23 8.01
C SER A 453 -0.94 -20.16 7.88
N ASP A 454 0.33 -20.53 8.10
CA ASP A 454 1.49 -19.65 7.98
C ASP A 454 1.84 -19.27 6.53
N MET A 455 1.19 -19.90 5.54
CA MET A 455 1.35 -19.56 4.12
C MET A 455 0.83 -18.15 3.80
N ILE A 456 -0.12 -17.62 4.58
CA ILE A 456 -0.65 -16.27 4.42
C ILE A 456 -0.26 -15.44 5.64
N LEU A 457 0.57 -14.42 5.43
CA LEU A 457 0.91 -13.46 6.46
C LEU A 457 0.11 -12.18 6.27
N THR A 458 -0.75 -11.86 7.24
CA THR A 458 -1.32 -10.51 7.35
C THR A 458 -0.31 -9.60 8.03
N LEU A 459 0.04 -8.50 7.36
CA LEU A 459 1.01 -7.54 7.86
C LEU A 459 0.43 -6.76 9.03
N ASP A 460 1.14 -6.78 10.13
CA ASP A 460 0.79 -6.03 11.34
C ASP A 460 2.01 -5.25 11.79
N SER A 461 1.85 -3.93 11.98
CA SER A 461 2.95 -3.06 12.39
C SER A 461 3.43 -3.35 13.81
N GLN A 462 2.62 -4.02 14.63
CA GLN A 462 2.95 -4.43 15.99
C GLN A 462 3.74 -5.75 16.03
N THR A 463 3.58 -6.61 15.01
CA THR A 463 4.31 -7.89 14.88
C THR A 463 5.01 -7.99 13.53
N PRO A 464 5.94 -7.06 13.22
CA PRO A 464 6.62 -7.04 11.91
C PRO A 464 7.57 -8.22 11.74
N GLN A 465 7.97 -8.88 12.83
CA GLN A 465 8.81 -10.06 12.81
C GLN A 465 7.98 -11.32 13.06
N LYS A 466 8.19 -12.36 12.25
CA LYS A 466 7.53 -13.65 12.43
C LYS A 466 8.51 -14.80 12.22
N THR A 467 8.54 -15.73 13.16
CA THR A 467 9.23 -17.02 12.98
C THR A 467 8.21 -18.05 12.52
N ILE A 468 8.52 -18.76 11.43
CA ILE A 468 7.70 -19.83 10.88
C ILE A 468 8.50 -21.13 10.88
N TYR A 469 7.90 -22.18 11.43
CA TYR A 469 8.51 -23.50 11.47
C TYR A 469 8.20 -24.29 10.21
N LEU A 470 9.20 -24.98 9.69
CA LEU A 470 9.13 -25.79 8.48
C LEU A 470 9.42 -27.25 8.82
N VAL A 471 8.78 -28.16 8.11
CA VAL A 471 9.07 -29.60 8.17
C VAL A 471 9.78 -30.01 6.88
N LYS A 472 10.82 -30.83 7.00
CA LYS A 472 11.55 -31.31 5.82
C LYS A 472 10.61 -32.22 5.01
N LYS A 473 10.54 -31.99 3.69
CA LYS A 473 9.76 -32.84 2.79
C LYS A 473 10.24 -34.27 2.94
N ALA A 474 9.32 -35.19 3.22
CA ALA A 474 9.64 -36.61 3.29
C ALA A 474 10.25 -37.02 1.93
N VAL A 475 11.53 -37.41 1.95
CA VAL A 475 12.20 -37.94 0.76
C VAL A 475 11.61 -39.33 0.53
N SER A 476 10.51 -39.38 -0.21
CA SER A 476 9.97 -40.66 -0.68
C SER A 476 10.99 -41.22 -1.67
N SER A 477 11.71 -42.25 -1.26
CA SER A 477 12.53 -43.12 -2.11
C SER A 477 11.67 -44.04 -2.99
N ILE A 478 10.52 -43.53 -3.44
CA ILE A 478 9.64 -44.15 -4.42
C ILE A 478 9.57 -43.16 -5.58
N PRO A 479 9.70 -43.59 -6.85
CA PRO A 479 9.54 -42.69 -7.98
C PRO A 479 8.16 -42.04 -7.89
N VAL A 480 8.11 -40.78 -7.47
CA VAL A 480 6.88 -40.00 -7.51
C VAL A 480 6.53 -39.87 -8.99
N GLU A 481 5.35 -40.34 -9.38
CA GLU A 481 4.92 -40.29 -10.77
C GLU A 481 5.01 -38.84 -11.25
N ARG A 482 5.90 -38.58 -12.22
CA ARG A 482 6.07 -37.28 -12.86
C ARG A 482 4.92 -37.09 -13.83
N LEU A 483 4.01 -36.18 -13.48
CA LEU A 483 2.83 -35.85 -14.26
C LEU A 483 3.11 -34.60 -15.10
N ASN A 484 2.80 -34.66 -16.38
CA ASN A 484 2.83 -33.47 -17.24
C ASN A 484 1.64 -32.56 -16.91
N TYR A 485 1.84 -31.26 -17.02
CA TYR A 485 0.76 -30.29 -16.93
C TYR A 485 0.96 -29.14 -17.91
N THR A 486 -0.13 -28.41 -18.17
CA THR A 486 -0.17 -27.18 -18.95
C THR A 486 -0.87 -26.08 -18.16
N ILE A 487 -0.24 -24.92 -18.03
CA ILE A 487 -0.89 -23.69 -17.58
C ILE A 487 -1.28 -22.92 -18.83
N GLN A 488 -2.57 -22.65 -18.98
CA GLN A 488 -3.13 -21.81 -20.03
C GLN A 488 -3.47 -20.45 -19.44
N TYR A 489 -2.78 -19.41 -19.89
CA TYR A 489 -3.03 -18.04 -19.45
C TYR A 489 -4.09 -17.41 -20.32
N LYS A 490 -5.17 -16.94 -19.71
CA LYS A 490 -6.25 -16.24 -20.41
C LYS A 490 -6.41 -14.82 -19.89
N ASP A 491 -6.61 -13.88 -20.80
CA ASP A 491 -6.97 -12.53 -20.42
C ASP A 491 -8.36 -12.55 -19.76
N PHE A 492 -8.46 -12.00 -18.54
CA PHE A 492 -9.68 -12.05 -17.73
C PHE A 492 -10.87 -11.35 -18.40
N SER A 493 -10.62 -10.33 -19.22
CA SER A 493 -11.67 -9.51 -19.83
C SER A 493 -12.18 -10.08 -21.16
N THR A 494 -11.27 -10.64 -21.96
CA THR A 494 -11.59 -11.14 -23.32
C THR A 494 -11.73 -12.66 -23.37
N ASN A 495 -11.25 -13.38 -22.34
CA ASN A 495 -11.15 -14.84 -22.27
C ASN A 495 -10.28 -15.45 -23.40
N GLU A 496 -9.49 -14.63 -24.09
CA GLU A 496 -8.53 -15.06 -25.10
C GLU A 496 -7.28 -15.67 -24.45
N VAL A 497 -6.69 -16.66 -25.11
CA VAL A 497 -5.48 -17.33 -24.62
C VAL A 497 -4.27 -16.48 -24.99
N ILE A 498 -3.59 -15.96 -23.98
CA ILE A 498 -2.44 -15.07 -24.13
C ILE A 498 -1.14 -15.86 -24.21
N ASP A 499 -0.99 -16.88 -23.38
CA ASP A 499 0.22 -17.71 -23.33
C ASP A 499 -0.10 -19.13 -22.83
N LYS A 500 0.82 -20.06 -23.04
CA LYS A 500 0.77 -21.42 -22.50
C LYS A 500 2.16 -21.87 -22.05
N SER A 501 2.25 -22.43 -20.85
CA SER A 501 3.46 -23.11 -20.38
C SER A 501 3.16 -24.59 -20.11
N THR A 502 4.11 -25.46 -20.46
CA THR A 502 4.02 -26.91 -20.21
C THR A 502 5.23 -27.36 -19.41
N SER A 503 5.00 -28.14 -18.35
CA SER A 503 6.07 -28.65 -17.49
C SER A 503 5.66 -29.94 -16.80
N GLN A 504 6.51 -30.47 -15.92
CA GLN A 504 6.31 -31.70 -15.17
C GLN A 504 6.42 -31.45 -13.66
N GLY A 505 5.48 -31.99 -12.90
CA GLY A 505 5.50 -31.98 -11.43
C GLY A 505 5.25 -33.39 -10.88
N ASN A 506 5.41 -33.57 -9.58
CA ASN A 506 5.07 -34.82 -8.92
C ASN A 506 3.57 -34.86 -8.60
N LEU A 507 2.98 -36.06 -8.55
CA LEU A 507 1.63 -36.25 -8.03
C LEU A 507 1.49 -35.65 -6.62
N GLY A 508 0.57 -34.70 -6.46
CA GLY A 508 0.32 -33.99 -5.22
C GLY A 508 1.02 -32.62 -5.09
N ASP A 509 1.87 -32.23 -6.05
CA ASP A 509 2.51 -30.90 -6.02
C ASP A 509 1.46 -29.79 -6.23
N TYR A 510 1.58 -28.68 -5.48
CA TYR A 510 0.89 -27.44 -5.83
C TYR A 510 1.74 -26.67 -6.85
N ILE A 511 1.23 -26.56 -8.06
CA ILE A 511 1.89 -25.89 -9.18
C ILE A 511 1.47 -24.43 -9.20
N SER A 512 2.41 -23.53 -8.94
CA SER A 512 2.20 -22.08 -9.03
C SER A 512 2.22 -21.62 -10.48
N ALA A 513 1.31 -20.69 -10.82
CA ALA A 513 1.31 -19.98 -12.09
C ALA A 513 2.05 -18.66 -11.94
N GLU A 514 3.00 -18.38 -12.84
CA GLU A 514 3.65 -17.07 -12.95
C GLU A 514 2.99 -16.27 -14.06
N ALA A 515 2.66 -15.00 -13.83
CA ALA A 515 2.05 -14.18 -14.87
C ALA A 515 3.03 -13.97 -16.05
N PRO A 516 2.57 -14.10 -17.31
CA PRO A 516 3.39 -13.79 -18.48
C PRO A 516 3.87 -12.33 -18.47
N SER A 517 4.96 -12.05 -19.19
CA SER A 517 5.49 -10.69 -19.30
C SER A 517 4.42 -9.71 -19.77
N GLY A 518 4.28 -8.58 -19.07
CA GLY A 518 3.24 -7.57 -19.35
C GLY A 518 1.87 -7.86 -18.72
N TYR A 519 1.75 -8.90 -17.89
CA TYR A 519 0.51 -9.29 -17.22
C TYR A 519 0.69 -9.50 -15.70
N THR A 520 -0.41 -9.48 -14.97
CA THR A 520 -0.56 -9.84 -13.55
C THR A 520 -1.66 -10.88 -13.40
N LEU A 521 -1.61 -11.75 -12.38
CA LEU A 521 -2.68 -12.71 -12.11
C LEU A 521 -3.97 -12.00 -11.67
N ALA A 522 -5.12 -12.43 -12.17
CA ALA A 522 -6.40 -11.72 -12.01
C ALA A 522 -7.00 -11.87 -10.60
N ASP A 523 -6.86 -13.04 -9.98
CA ASP A 523 -7.41 -13.36 -8.67
C ASP A 523 -6.67 -14.53 -8.02
N LEU A 524 -6.99 -14.83 -6.75
CA LEU A 524 -6.40 -15.95 -5.98
C LEU A 524 -6.56 -17.32 -6.67
N SER A 525 -7.63 -17.51 -7.44
CA SER A 525 -7.86 -18.78 -8.14
C SER A 525 -6.92 -18.98 -9.33
N SER A 526 -6.24 -17.91 -9.77
CA SER A 526 -5.31 -17.91 -10.90
C SER A 526 -3.86 -18.21 -10.50
N TYR A 527 -3.56 -18.33 -9.20
CA TYR A 527 -2.19 -18.50 -8.68
C TYR A 527 -1.61 -19.91 -8.80
N GLY A 528 -2.45 -20.92 -9.04
CA GLY A 528 -1.96 -22.28 -9.18
C GLY A 528 -3.02 -23.34 -8.92
N PHE A 529 -2.58 -24.59 -8.94
CA PHE A 529 -3.46 -25.75 -8.79
C PHE A 529 -2.71 -26.95 -8.21
N LEU A 530 -3.45 -27.87 -7.60
CA LEU A 530 -2.91 -29.16 -7.15
C LEU A 530 -2.83 -30.14 -8.33
N LEU A 531 -1.64 -30.68 -8.61
CA LEU A 531 -1.39 -31.64 -9.68
C LEU A 531 -1.79 -33.06 -9.24
N ASN A 532 -2.96 -33.52 -9.67
CA ASN A 532 -3.54 -34.81 -9.26
C ASN A 532 -3.77 -35.81 -10.40
N LYS A 533 -3.51 -35.44 -11.66
CA LYS A 533 -3.60 -36.35 -12.82
C LYS A 533 -2.61 -35.95 -13.92
N ASN A 534 -2.22 -36.91 -14.76
CA ASN A 534 -1.33 -36.64 -15.89
C ASN A 534 -2.04 -35.78 -16.96
N ASN A 535 -1.28 -34.90 -17.61
CA ASN A 535 -1.76 -33.95 -18.62
C ASN A 535 -2.88 -33.01 -18.13
N MET A 536 -2.79 -32.53 -16.88
CA MET A 536 -3.70 -31.49 -16.39
C MET A 536 -3.56 -30.20 -17.18
N ILE A 537 -4.69 -29.57 -17.48
CA ILE A 537 -4.73 -28.20 -18.00
C ILE A 537 -5.36 -27.33 -16.92
N PHE A 538 -4.59 -26.38 -16.41
CA PHE A 538 -5.07 -25.33 -15.52
C PHE A 538 -5.21 -24.03 -16.30
N THR A 539 -6.32 -23.32 -16.13
CA THR A 539 -6.51 -21.99 -16.71
C THR A 539 -6.23 -20.94 -15.65
N SER A 540 -5.17 -20.16 -15.84
CA SER A 540 -4.83 -19.00 -15.01
C SER A 540 -5.36 -17.74 -15.69
N TYR A 541 -6.18 -16.96 -15.02
CA TYR A 541 -6.63 -15.69 -15.57
C TYR A 541 -5.63 -14.59 -15.24
N VAL A 542 -5.34 -13.76 -16.24
CA VAL A 542 -4.41 -12.66 -16.13
C VAL A 542 -5.02 -11.36 -16.61
N THR A 543 -4.59 -10.25 -16.04
CA THR A 543 -4.91 -8.89 -16.45
C THR A 543 -3.62 -8.22 -16.90
N LYS A 544 -3.69 -7.31 -17.88
CA LYS A 544 -2.48 -6.59 -18.30
C LYS A 544 -1.91 -5.77 -17.13
N ALA A 545 -0.59 -5.82 -16.96
CA ALA A 545 0.13 -5.11 -15.92
C ALA A 545 0.08 -3.60 -16.18
N ASN A 546 -0.25 -2.83 -15.15
CA ASN A 546 -0.33 -1.36 -15.22
C ASN A 546 1.06 -0.73 -15.40
N THR A 547 1.28 -0.14 -16.58
CA THR A 547 2.47 0.65 -16.92
C THR A 547 2.22 2.13 -16.61
N SER A 548 3.14 2.76 -15.90
CA SER A 548 3.11 4.22 -15.69
C SER A 548 3.46 4.97 -16.97
N TYR A 549 2.67 5.96 -17.34
CA TYR A 549 2.94 6.87 -18.46
C TYR A 549 2.95 8.34 -18.01
N SER A 550 3.71 9.15 -18.74
CA SER A 550 3.73 10.61 -18.61
C SER A 550 3.72 11.24 -20.00
N ILE A 551 2.78 12.15 -20.24
CA ILE A 551 2.63 12.88 -21.50
C ILE A 551 2.83 14.37 -21.20
N SER A 552 3.84 14.96 -21.81
CA SER A 552 4.09 16.41 -21.77
C SER A 552 3.51 17.07 -23.03
N TYR A 553 2.63 18.05 -22.84
CA TYR A 553 2.11 18.87 -23.93
C TYR A 553 3.05 20.05 -24.18
N ILE A 554 3.62 20.12 -25.38
CA ILE A 554 4.59 21.15 -25.76
C ILE A 554 3.93 22.13 -26.72
N ASP A 555 3.94 23.42 -26.40
CA ASP A 555 3.50 24.46 -27.32
C ASP A 555 4.45 24.53 -28.53
N GLU A 556 3.92 24.26 -29.71
CA GLU A 556 4.65 24.23 -30.98
C GLU A 556 5.38 25.55 -31.28
N ALA A 557 4.80 26.70 -30.89
CA ALA A 557 5.38 28.00 -31.21
C ALA A 557 6.52 28.40 -30.27
N THR A 558 6.41 28.05 -28.98
CA THR A 558 7.36 28.48 -27.94
C THR A 558 8.31 27.37 -27.50
N ASN A 559 8.03 26.13 -27.90
CA ASN A 559 8.70 24.91 -27.46
C ASN A 559 8.71 24.73 -25.92
N LYS A 560 7.76 25.37 -25.22
CA LYS A 560 7.61 25.27 -23.76
C LYS A 560 6.53 24.25 -23.42
N GLU A 561 6.71 23.56 -22.30
CA GLU A 561 5.69 22.69 -21.75
C GLU A 561 4.52 23.53 -21.20
N VAL A 562 3.31 23.19 -21.63
CA VAL A 562 2.07 23.93 -21.29
C VAL A 562 1.07 23.09 -20.50
N GLY A 563 1.39 21.82 -20.25
CA GLY A 563 0.65 20.94 -19.36
C GLY A 563 1.16 19.51 -19.43
N THR A 564 0.70 18.68 -18.49
CA THR A 564 1.05 17.26 -18.44
C THR A 564 -0.17 16.39 -18.16
N GLN A 565 -0.12 15.14 -18.63
CA GLN A 565 -1.07 14.08 -18.28
C GLN A 565 -0.29 12.84 -17.88
N THR A 566 -0.43 12.43 -16.63
CA THR A 566 0.22 11.24 -16.07
C THR A 566 -0.83 10.22 -15.63
N GLY A 567 -0.43 8.95 -15.56
CA GLY A 567 -1.31 7.89 -15.09
C GLY A 567 -0.66 6.51 -15.17
N LYS A 568 -1.49 5.48 -14.97
CA LYS A 568 -1.12 4.08 -15.12
C LYS A 568 -2.19 3.41 -15.97
N GLY A 569 -1.77 2.62 -16.95
CA GLY A 569 -2.67 1.84 -17.79
C GLY A 569 -1.92 0.67 -18.41
N ALA A 570 -2.65 -0.28 -18.96
CA ALA A 570 -2.08 -1.49 -19.51
C ALA A 570 -1.20 -1.20 -20.74
N ASP A 571 -0.13 -1.98 -20.94
CA ASP A 571 0.69 -1.86 -22.15
C ASP A 571 -0.16 -2.18 -23.40
N GLY A 572 -0.11 -1.30 -24.39
CA GLY A 572 -0.96 -1.33 -25.59
C GLY A 572 -2.38 -0.77 -25.40
N GLU A 573 -2.75 -0.25 -24.22
CA GLU A 573 -4.05 0.40 -24.01
C GLU A 573 -4.10 1.79 -24.66
N ASN A 574 -5.24 2.12 -25.28
CA ASN A 574 -5.48 3.41 -25.91
C ASN A 574 -5.98 4.43 -24.88
N LEU A 575 -5.28 5.54 -24.76
CA LEU A 575 -5.57 6.65 -23.86
C LEU A 575 -6.07 7.87 -24.64
N ASP A 576 -7.20 8.40 -24.20
CA ASP A 576 -7.69 9.71 -24.67
C ASP A 576 -6.83 10.84 -24.11
N LEU A 577 -6.28 11.68 -24.99
CA LEU A 577 -5.50 12.85 -24.59
C LEU A 577 -6.40 13.97 -24.03
N LYS A 578 -6.05 14.44 -22.83
CA LYS A 578 -6.65 15.59 -22.14
C LYS A 578 -5.83 16.85 -22.41
N VAL A 579 -6.00 17.40 -23.60
CA VAL A 579 -5.29 18.61 -24.04
C VAL A 579 -5.55 19.77 -23.07
N PRO A 580 -4.50 20.53 -22.65
CA PRO A 580 -4.66 21.66 -21.75
C PRO A 580 -5.64 22.72 -22.27
N THR A 581 -6.40 23.33 -21.37
CA THR A 581 -7.39 24.37 -21.71
C THR A 581 -6.75 25.50 -22.51
N GLY A 582 -7.32 25.81 -23.68
CA GLY A 582 -6.80 26.86 -24.57
C GLY A 582 -5.81 26.36 -25.65
N TYR A 583 -5.54 25.06 -25.70
CA TYR A 583 -4.69 24.41 -26.70
C TYR A 583 -5.47 23.37 -27.52
N ALA A 584 -5.00 23.08 -28.74
CA ALA A 584 -5.47 21.99 -29.60
C ALA A 584 -4.28 21.13 -30.06
N LEU A 585 -4.54 19.85 -30.36
CA LEU A 585 -3.52 18.96 -30.95
C LEU A 585 -3.12 19.48 -32.33
N VAL A 586 -1.82 19.40 -32.63
CA VAL A 586 -1.29 19.72 -33.96
C VAL A 586 -1.63 18.62 -34.97
N ASN A 587 -1.59 17.35 -34.54
CA ASN A 587 -1.88 16.18 -35.37
C ASN A 587 -3.07 15.40 -34.80
N ALA A 588 -4.01 15.00 -35.68
CA ALA A 588 -5.16 14.20 -35.28
C ALA A 588 -4.79 12.76 -34.88
N ASP A 589 -3.71 12.22 -35.45
CA ASP A 589 -3.23 10.86 -35.14
C ASP A 589 -2.74 10.75 -33.68
N ASP A 590 -2.37 11.87 -33.04
CA ASP A 590 -1.94 11.90 -31.64
C ASP A 590 -3.12 11.84 -30.66
N ALA A 591 -4.37 11.98 -31.12
CA ALA A 591 -5.55 12.05 -30.24
C ALA A 591 -5.77 10.82 -29.38
N ILE A 592 -5.24 9.67 -29.83
CA ILE A 592 -5.28 8.39 -29.12
C ILE A 592 -3.84 7.95 -28.89
N TYR A 593 -3.37 8.07 -27.66
CA TYR A 593 -2.04 7.60 -27.29
C TYR A 593 -2.09 6.14 -26.85
N GLN A 594 -1.37 5.26 -27.53
CA GLN A 594 -1.22 3.88 -27.06
C GLN A 594 -0.08 3.80 -26.03
N ILE A 595 -0.41 3.38 -24.81
CA ILE A 595 0.56 3.24 -23.72
C ILE A 595 1.63 2.22 -24.14
N ASN A 596 2.89 2.62 -24.03
CA ASN A 596 4.04 1.79 -24.39
C ASN A 596 5.02 1.68 -23.21
N SER A 597 5.25 0.46 -22.73
CA SER A 597 6.14 0.11 -21.62
C SER A 597 7.62 0.50 -21.84
N SER A 598 8.04 0.60 -23.10
CA SER A 598 9.39 0.99 -23.51
C SER A 598 9.56 2.51 -23.65
N ASN A 599 8.47 3.26 -23.86
CA ASN A 599 8.49 4.72 -24.00
C ASN A 599 7.54 5.40 -23.01
N ARG A 600 8.01 5.54 -21.77
CA ARG A 600 7.19 5.99 -20.63
C ARG A 600 6.94 7.51 -20.60
N ASN A 601 7.69 8.28 -21.39
CA ASN A 601 7.62 9.73 -21.44
C ASN A 601 7.46 10.19 -22.89
N VAL A 602 6.28 10.71 -23.23
CA VAL A 602 5.97 11.15 -24.59
C VAL A 602 5.69 12.64 -24.61
N LYS A 603 6.19 13.31 -25.65
CA LYS A 603 5.93 14.73 -25.89
C LYS A 603 4.94 14.85 -27.05
N ILE A 604 3.83 15.54 -26.81
CA ILE A 604 2.80 15.80 -27.81
C ILE A 604 2.77 17.30 -28.10
N SER A 605 2.90 17.67 -29.37
CA SER A 605 2.85 19.05 -29.80
C SER A 605 1.41 19.57 -29.80
N VAL A 606 1.21 20.73 -29.20
CA VAL A 606 -0.07 21.43 -29.13
C VAL A 606 0.08 22.88 -29.57
N LYS A 607 -1.01 23.49 -30.04
CA LYS A 607 -1.02 24.89 -30.50
C LYS A 607 -2.07 25.69 -29.76
N LYS A 608 -1.73 26.92 -29.38
CA LYS A 608 -2.66 27.83 -28.68
C LYS A 608 -3.80 28.25 -29.60
N VAL A 609 -5.04 28.06 -29.14
CA VAL A 609 -6.25 28.21 -29.97
C VAL A 609 -6.67 29.67 -30.13
N ALA A 610 -6.25 30.56 -29.23
CA ALA A 610 -6.53 31.99 -29.32
C ALA A 610 -5.87 32.67 -30.53
N ASP A 611 -4.82 32.06 -31.08
CA ASP A 611 -3.98 32.62 -32.15
C ASP A 611 -4.19 31.92 -33.51
N SER A 612 -5.17 31.01 -33.63
CA SER A 612 -5.40 30.20 -34.83
C SER A 612 -6.76 30.49 -35.47
N ASP A 613 -6.75 30.86 -36.75
CA ASP A 613 -7.96 30.87 -37.60
C ASP A 613 -8.41 29.46 -38.03
N ASP A 614 -7.59 28.44 -37.76
CA ASP A 614 -7.89 27.05 -38.07
C ASP A 614 -8.19 26.26 -36.79
N LEU A 615 -9.43 25.80 -36.68
CA LEU A 615 -9.97 25.10 -35.51
C LEU A 615 -9.93 23.59 -35.76
N GLY A 616 -9.18 22.84 -34.95
CA GLY A 616 -8.88 21.41 -35.16
C GLY A 616 -9.95 20.40 -34.72
N LEU A 617 -11.18 20.85 -34.40
CA LEU A 617 -12.28 19.96 -34.00
C LEU A 617 -13.53 20.27 -34.83
N VAL A 618 -14.22 19.21 -35.26
CA VAL A 618 -15.49 19.28 -35.97
C VAL A 618 -16.57 18.51 -35.22
N SER A 619 -17.79 19.03 -35.25
CA SER A 619 -18.97 18.36 -34.74
C SER A 619 -19.96 18.16 -35.87
N THR A 620 -20.51 16.95 -35.99
CA THR A 620 -21.67 16.74 -36.86
C THR A 620 -22.87 17.53 -36.32
N TYR A 621 -23.75 17.97 -37.21
CA TYR A 621 -24.91 18.77 -36.82
C TYR A 621 -25.87 17.98 -35.91
N PRO A 622 -26.31 18.53 -34.76
CA PRO A 622 -27.24 17.84 -33.85
C PRO A 622 -28.59 17.47 -34.46
N ASP A 623 -29.02 18.18 -35.50
CA ASP A 623 -30.26 17.99 -36.26
C ASP A 623 -30.00 17.46 -37.68
N GLY A 624 -28.78 16.97 -37.96
CA GLY A 624 -28.32 16.59 -39.30
C GLY A 624 -28.53 15.13 -39.70
N GLY A 625 -28.96 14.27 -38.75
CA GLY A 625 -28.98 12.81 -38.94
C GLY A 625 -27.57 12.19 -38.92
N SER A 626 -27.46 10.95 -39.38
CA SER A 626 -26.16 10.29 -39.51
C SER A 626 -25.33 10.87 -40.67
N VAL A 627 -24.01 10.91 -40.51
CA VAL A 627 -23.08 11.49 -41.49
C VAL A 627 -22.24 10.38 -42.13
N GLN A 628 -22.35 10.24 -43.45
CA GLN A 628 -21.61 9.26 -44.25
C GLN A 628 -20.10 9.55 -44.25
N VAL A 629 -19.29 8.52 -44.00
CA VAL A 629 -17.82 8.58 -44.12
C VAL A 629 -17.36 8.16 -45.51
N TYR A 630 -16.29 8.78 -46.02
CA TYR A 630 -15.70 8.56 -47.33
C TYR A 630 -14.22 8.20 -47.19
N ASP A 631 -13.68 7.45 -48.16
CA ASP A 631 -12.25 7.18 -48.26
C ASP A 631 -11.48 8.34 -48.93
N ASN A 632 -10.16 8.16 -49.07
CA ASN A 632 -9.25 9.16 -49.65
C ASN A 632 -9.56 9.54 -51.11
N ASN A 633 -10.37 8.75 -51.81
CA ASN A 633 -10.81 8.96 -53.18
C ASN A 633 -12.26 9.45 -53.28
N GLY A 634 -12.93 9.69 -52.15
CA GLY A 634 -14.32 10.16 -52.10
C GLY A 634 -15.35 9.05 -52.31
N LYS A 635 -14.98 7.78 -52.18
CA LYS A 635 -15.91 6.66 -52.22
C LYS A 635 -16.48 6.42 -50.82
N ALA A 636 -17.80 6.26 -50.73
CA ALA A 636 -18.47 5.99 -49.46
C ALA A 636 -18.00 4.65 -48.86
N VAL A 637 -17.62 4.67 -47.59
CA VAL A 637 -17.30 3.46 -46.81
C VAL A 637 -18.52 3.03 -45.98
N ASN A 638 -18.62 1.76 -45.56
CA ASN A 638 -19.79 1.28 -44.80
C ASN A 638 -19.76 1.71 -43.32
N ILE A 639 -19.56 3.01 -43.08
CA ILE A 639 -19.43 3.66 -41.77
C ILE A 639 -20.21 4.97 -41.82
N GLU A 640 -21.03 5.20 -40.80
CA GLU A 640 -21.72 6.47 -40.56
C GLU A 640 -21.42 6.98 -39.16
N LEU A 641 -21.30 8.30 -39.02
CA LEU A 641 -21.12 8.97 -37.74
C LEU A 641 -22.48 9.41 -37.20
N GLY A 642 -22.71 9.24 -35.90
CA GLY A 642 -23.93 9.71 -35.24
C GLY A 642 -24.04 11.24 -35.22
N GLN A 643 -25.27 11.75 -35.06
CA GLN A 643 -25.52 13.18 -34.86
C GLN A 643 -24.83 13.72 -33.59
N ALA A 644 -24.43 14.99 -33.59
CA ALA A 644 -23.71 15.65 -32.50
C ALA A 644 -22.42 14.92 -32.02
N SER A 645 -21.82 14.10 -32.88
CA SER A 645 -20.53 13.46 -32.63
C SER A 645 -19.38 14.41 -32.93
N ASN A 646 -18.31 14.32 -32.14
CA ASN A 646 -17.15 15.21 -32.20
C ASN A 646 -15.92 14.47 -32.71
N TRP A 647 -15.15 15.12 -33.58
CA TRP A 647 -14.00 14.51 -34.25
C TRP A 647 -12.86 15.51 -34.34
N VAL A 648 -11.64 15.01 -34.17
CA VAL A 648 -10.44 15.78 -34.50
C VAL A 648 -10.32 15.86 -36.02
N THR A 649 -9.96 17.03 -36.51
CA THR A 649 -9.63 17.24 -37.92
C THR A 649 -8.33 18.02 -38.01
N ASP A 650 -7.44 17.55 -38.87
CA ASP A 650 -6.15 18.16 -39.15
C ASP A 650 -6.01 18.55 -40.63
N GLN A 651 -6.95 18.13 -41.47
CA GLN A 651 -6.90 18.36 -42.90
C GLN A 651 -8.29 18.67 -43.48
N LEU A 652 -8.35 19.74 -44.27
CA LEU A 652 -9.43 20.01 -45.21
C LEU A 652 -8.99 19.54 -46.60
N LYS A 653 -9.74 18.62 -47.21
CA LYS A 653 -9.44 18.06 -48.53
C LYS A 653 -10.58 18.32 -49.50
N THR A 654 -10.25 18.74 -50.72
CA THR A 654 -11.24 18.81 -51.80
C THR A 654 -11.18 17.52 -52.62
N ILE A 655 -12.32 16.83 -52.73
CA ILE A 655 -12.48 15.63 -53.57
C ILE A 655 -13.65 15.89 -54.53
N ASN A 656 -13.39 15.88 -55.83
CA ASN A 656 -14.40 16.15 -56.87
C ASN A 656 -15.18 17.47 -56.65
N GLY A 657 -14.50 18.53 -56.22
CA GLY A 657 -15.09 19.85 -55.99
C GLY A 657 -15.93 19.98 -54.70
N ILE A 658 -15.97 18.95 -53.85
CA ILE A 658 -16.62 18.98 -52.54
C ILE A 658 -15.53 18.97 -51.46
N GLU A 659 -15.69 19.80 -50.44
CA GLU A 659 -14.78 19.86 -49.30
C GLU A 659 -15.10 18.80 -48.24
N TYR A 660 -14.06 18.23 -47.66
CA TYR A 660 -14.14 17.19 -46.63
C TYR A 660 -13.16 17.44 -45.48
N TYR A 661 -13.61 17.19 -44.26
CA TYR A 661 -12.75 17.10 -43.08
C TYR A 661 -12.24 15.68 -42.91
N ARG A 662 -10.93 15.54 -42.70
CA ARG A 662 -10.34 14.26 -42.27
C ARG A 662 -10.69 14.01 -40.81
N VAL A 663 -11.18 12.82 -40.49
CA VAL A 663 -11.59 12.44 -39.12
C VAL A 663 -10.92 11.16 -38.62
N ALA A 664 -10.21 10.45 -39.50
CA ALA A 664 -9.26 9.38 -39.20
C ALA A 664 -8.37 9.12 -40.43
N THR A 665 -7.38 8.24 -40.31
CA THR A 665 -6.49 7.85 -41.42
C THR A 665 -7.30 7.36 -42.63
N ASP A 666 -7.16 8.07 -43.75
CA ASP A 666 -7.93 7.85 -44.99
C ASP A 666 -9.46 7.82 -44.79
N LYS A 667 -10.00 8.56 -43.81
CA LYS A 667 -11.43 8.71 -43.56
C LYS A 667 -11.83 10.18 -43.49
N TYR A 668 -12.86 10.51 -44.26
CA TYR A 668 -13.27 11.88 -44.52
C TYR A 668 -14.78 12.01 -44.37
N ILE A 669 -15.25 13.14 -43.83
CA ILE A 669 -16.67 13.54 -43.86
C ILE A 669 -16.83 14.83 -44.63
N ARG A 670 -17.97 15.02 -45.30
CA ARG A 670 -18.23 16.27 -46.01
C ARG A 670 -18.28 17.45 -45.05
N ALA A 671 -17.63 18.55 -45.44
CA ALA A 671 -17.56 19.75 -44.62
C ALA A 671 -18.94 20.39 -44.38
N ASP A 672 -19.88 20.28 -45.32
CA ASP A 672 -21.25 20.79 -45.19
C ASP A 672 -22.15 19.98 -44.23
N LYS A 673 -21.65 18.89 -43.66
CA LYS A 673 -22.36 18.06 -42.67
C LYS A 673 -21.83 18.22 -41.25
N ALA A 674 -20.86 19.10 -41.05
CA ALA A 674 -20.27 19.39 -39.76
C ALA A 674 -19.94 20.88 -39.62
N TYR A 675 -19.71 21.32 -38.40
CA TYR A 675 -19.19 22.66 -38.11
C TYR A 675 -17.93 22.55 -37.26
N LYS A 676 -16.95 23.42 -37.52
CA LYS A 676 -15.76 23.54 -36.68
C LYS A 676 -16.10 24.19 -35.35
N TYR A 677 -15.48 23.73 -34.26
CA TYR A 677 -15.63 24.33 -32.95
C TYR A 677 -14.35 24.21 -32.12
N VAL A 678 -14.33 24.89 -30.97
CA VAL A 678 -13.29 24.81 -29.94
C VAL A 678 -13.94 24.51 -28.59
N PRO A 679 -13.46 23.53 -27.81
CA PRO A 679 -13.86 23.34 -26.43
C PRO A 679 -13.53 24.59 -25.61
N PHE A 680 -14.52 25.13 -24.92
CA PHE A 680 -14.36 26.38 -24.18
C PHE A 680 -15.30 26.40 -22.99
N SER A 681 -14.76 26.24 -21.77
CA SER A 681 -15.56 26.23 -20.55
C SER A 681 -15.53 27.59 -19.86
N ASN A 682 -16.66 28.29 -19.81
CA ASN A 682 -16.81 29.58 -19.11
C ASN A 682 -18.30 29.86 -18.80
N VAL A 683 -18.60 31.01 -18.20
CA VAL A 683 -19.95 31.54 -18.04
C VAL A 683 -20.11 32.78 -18.92
N ALA A 684 -20.97 32.69 -19.93
CA ALA A 684 -21.40 33.79 -20.76
C ALA A 684 -22.59 34.52 -20.12
N MET A 685 -22.39 35.78 -19.74
CA MET A 685 -23.42 36.63 -19.15
C MET A 685 -24.04 37.52 -20.23
N THR A 686 -25.35 37.43 -20.43
CA THR A 686 -26.04 38.23 -21.47
C THR A 686 -26.06 39.72 -21.13
N SER A 687 -25.75 40.58 -22.10
CA SER A 687 -25.72 42.04 -21.87
C SER A 687 -27.06 42.72 -22.21
N LYS A 688 -27.93 42.01 -22.93
CA LYS A 688 -29.29 42.42 -23.34
C LYS A 688 -30.15 41.17 -23.58
N GLU A 689 -31.42 41.35 -23.91
CA GLU A 689 -32.20 40.25 -24.48
C GLU A 689 -31.48 39.73 -25.73
N THR A 690 -31.06 38.46 -25.67
CA THR A 690 -30.10 37.89 -26.61
C THR A 690 -30.78 36.79 -27.42
N PRO A 691 -30.95 36.94 -28.74
CA PRO A 691 -31.44 35.89 -29.61
C PRO A 691 -30.52 34.68 -29.61
N VAL A 692 -31.10 33.49 -29.73
CA VAL A 692 -30.35 32.24 -29.82
C VAL A 692 -30.33 31.75 -31.26
N TYR A 693 -29.20 31.24 -31.71
CA TYR A 693 -28.99 30.68 -33.04
C TYR A 693 -28.71 29.18 -32.94
N ASP A 694 -29.07 28.42 -33.97
CA ASP A 694 -28.62 27.04 -34.10
C ASP A 694 -27.19 26.96 -34.69
N SER A 695 -26.63 25.75 -34.74
CA SER A 695 -25.28 25.51 -35.28
C SER A 695 -25.14 25.80 -36.78
N LYS A 696 -26.25 26.00 -37.52
CA LYS A 696 -26.28 26.43 -38.93
C LYS A 696 -26.51 27.94 -39.07
N GLY A 697 -26.64 28.65 -37.95
CA GLY A 697 -26.83 30.09 -37.91
C GLY A 697 -28.27 30.55 -38.10
N LYS A 698 -29.25 29.64 -38.04
CA LYS A 698 -30.68 30.00 -38.07
C LYS A 698 -31.10 30.47 -36.68
N VAL A 699 -31.77 31.62 -36.61
CA VAL A 699 -32.30 32.15 -35.35
C VAL A 699 -33.47 31.29 -34.84
N ASN A 700 -33.50 31.03 -33.54
CA ASN A 700 -34.62 30.42 -32.86
C ASN A 700 -35.65 31.53 -32.52
N THR A 701 -36.82 31.49 -33.14
CA THR A 701 -37.87 32.51 -32.97
C THR A 701 -38.71 32.32 -31.70
N GLU A 702 -38.58 31.18 -31.02
CA GLU A 702 -39.36 30.83 -29.82
C GLU A 702 -38.55 31.00 -28.52
N LYS A 703 -37.23 31.20 -28.61
CA LYS A 703 -36.32 31.29 -27.46
C LYS A 703 -35.44 32.53 -27.53
N VAL A 704 -35.59 33.40 -26.54
CA VAL A 704 -34.70 34.54 -26.26
C VAL A 704 -34.16 34.42 -24.85
N LEU A 705 -32.89 34.74 -24.64
CA LEU A 705 -32.29 34.73 -23.30
C LEU A 705 -32.49 36.11 -22.68
N ALA A 706 -33.02 36.15 -21.45
CA ALA A 706 -33.22 37.38 -20.71
C ALA A 706 -31.88 38.11 -20.45
N LYS A 707 -31.93 39.43 -20.34
CA LYS A 707 -30.77 40.27 -20.02
C LYS A 707 -30.16 39.89 -18.65
N ASN A 708 -28.83 39.97 -18.53
CA ASN A 708 -28.05 39.73 -17.30
C ASN A 708 -28.24 38.32 -16.71
N THR A 709 -28.47 37.32 -17.55
CA THR A 709 -28.56 35.92 -17.11
C THR A 709 -27.28 35.16 -17.44
N PRO A 710 -26.75 34.34 -16.51
CA PRO A 710 -25.55 33.56 -16.74
C PRO A 710 -25.87 32.28 -17.49
N TRP A 711 -25.06 31.96 -18.50
CA TRP A 711 -25.17 30.73 -19.27
C TRP A 711 -23.83 30.03 -19.33
N TYR A 712 -23.79 28.78 -18.91
CA TYR A 712 -22.62 27.95 -19.10
C TYR A 712 -22.35 27.82 -20.60
N THR A 713 -21.09 28.02 -20.99
CA THR A 713 -20.64 27.73 -22.33
C THR A 713 -19.55 26.69 -22.31
N ASP A 714 -19.64 25.75 -23.26
CA ASP A 714 -18.70 24.65 -23.43
C ASP A 714 -17.99 24.65 -24.79
N ARG A 715 -18.40 25.55 -25.71
CA ARG A 715 -17.84 25.64 -27.06
C ARG A 715 -17.84 27.05 -27.62
N ILE A 716 -16.82 27.35 -28.41
CA ILE A 716 -16.77 28.48 -29.34
C ILE A 716 -16.87 27.93 -30.78
N ALA A 717 -17.62 28.60 -31.64
CA ALA A 717 -17.63 28.32 -33.09
C ALA A 717 -17.73 29.64 -33.88
N LYS A 718 -17.19 29.63 -35.11
CA LYS A 718 -17.50 30.65 -36.12
C LYS A 718 -18.69 30.15 -36.93
N ILE A 719 -19.89 30.66 -36.65
CA ILE A 719 -21.12 30.32 -37.37
C ILE A 719 -21.43 31.47 -38.32
N ASN A 720 -21.42 31.21 -39.62
CA ASN A 720 -21.52 32.24 -40.68
C ASN A 720 -20.50 33.37 -40.49
N GLY A 721 -19.26 33.02 -40.13
CA GLY A 721 -18.17 33.97 -39.87
C GLY A 721 -18.25 34.70 -38.53
N ILE A 722 -19.33 34.54 -37.76
CA ILE A 722 -19.52 35.21 -36.47
C ILE A 722 -19.08 34.30 -35.32
N LYS A 723 -18.22 34.80 -34.43
CA LYS A 723 -17.83 34.09 -33.21
C LYS A 723 -19.04 33.97 -32.27
N MET A 724 -19.38 32.74 -31.89
CA MET A 724 -20.50 32.43 -31.00
C MET A 724 -20.08 31.48 -29.89
N TYR A 725 -20.79 31.57 -28.76
CA TYR A 725 -20.68 30.67 -27.60
C TYR A 725 -21.88 29.73 -27.56
N ARG A 726 -21.66 28.42 -27.40
CA ARG A 726 -22.75 27.46 -27.21
C ARG A 726 -23.25 27.55 -25.78
N VAL A 727 -24.55 27.67 -25.58
CA VAL A 727 -25.20 27.79 -24.26
C VAL A 727 -26.15 26.63 -23.94
N ALA A 728 -26.53 25.85 -24.95
CA ALA A 728 -27.23 24.58 -24.81
C ALA A 728 -27.09 23.77 -26.12
N THR A 729 -27.64 22.55 -26.16
CA THR A 729 -27.65 21.72 -27.37
C THR A 729 -28.26 22.48 -28.55
N ASN A 730 -27.46 22.67 -29.60
CA ASN A 730 -27.84 23.42 -30.79
C ASN A 730 -28.33 24.86 -30.51
N MET A 731 -27.82 25.50 -29.45
CA MET A 731 -28.18 26.86 -29.04
C MET A 731 -26.92 27.69 -28.81
N TRP A 732 -26.77 28.76 -29.58
CA TRP A 732 -25.59 29.61 -29.65
C TRP A 732 -25.95 31.08 -29.48
N VAL A 733 -25.08 31.84 -28.83
CA VAL A 733 -25.21 33.30 -28.69
C VAL A 733 -23.99 33.98 -29.27
N LYS A 734 -24.17 35.16 -29.87
CA LYS A 734 -23.06 35.94 -30.43
C LYS A 734 -22.12 36.38 -29.31
N ALA A 735 -20.82 36.21 -29.52
CA ALA A 735 -19.82 36.61 -28.54
C ALA A 735 -19.85 38.12 -28.25
N SER A 736 -20.31 38.94 -29.19
CA SER A 736 -20.47 40.39 -29.04
C SER A 736 -21.66 40.82 -28.17
N GLU A 737 -22.57 39.91 -27.82
CA GLU A 737 -23.81 40.22 -27.06
C GLU A 737 -23.74 39.74 -25.61
N VAL A 738 -22.62 39.09 -25.24
CA VAL A 738 -22.36 38.55 -23.91
C VAL A 738 -20.97 38.95 -23.44
N HIS A 739 -20.76 38.98 -22.14
CA HIS A 739 -19.43 39.10 -21.54
C HIS A 739 -19.10 37.83 -20.76
N LEU A 740 -17.83 37.44 -20.75
CA LEU A 740 -17.38 36.25 -20.04
C LEU A 740 -17.08 36.59 -18.59
N LYS A 741 -17.55 35.77 -17.66
CA LYS A 741 -17.23 35.87 -16.25
C LYS A 741 -16.04 34.95 -15.96
N TYR A 742 -14.84 35.54 -15.98
CA TYR A 742 -13.60 34.87 -15.63
C TYR A 742 -13.53 34.51 -14.15
#